data_AF-A0A932B275-F1
#
_entry.id   AF-A0A932B275-F1
#
_cell.length_a   1.000
_cell.length_b   1.000
_cell.length_c   1.000
_cell.angle_alpha   90.00
_cell.angle_beta   90.00
_cell.angle_gamma   90.00
#
_symmetry.space_group_name_H-M   'P 1'
#
loop_
_entity.id
_entity.type
_entity.pdbx_description
1 polymer ?
#
loop_
_entity_poly.entity_id
_entity_poly.type
_entity_poly.pdbx_seq_one_letter_code
_entity_poly.pdbx_strand_id
1 'polypeptide(L)'
;MKPSAAFALNRASRLYASLGLMSAMGLGMSLHVSAQAAVVYLPPCYSCTLDNSPPAGDEWVIQGTFVRVGKGGLSSQGALTNNASYFSNAYGFDAYGRVVNNKSFSNTGALHIMGANASVSLDNLGVLTNSGQIKADAVVNNMAGARFTNSGSFEGLFAPFNNSGTLINTGSFKLVSANLLNNVGATLDNRGDFQAQVNGSINNKGTLRNRAGATLSTSGVVNTGTIINDAGGQIKAGDGFNNLSGSTLINRGTITTADSLFTLAQGSNYDFTGGTFVNSSALGRVALYRDFAFGEAKSGVVKLEYGSVLRNYANLKVIAGHTQANDGDLYNYAGGVLDVKGTLHSVGLHNTGTVNNTGVLDVSEILTNGATMNNAGTLRVSTGQAINFGGANLNNKGLVDVAAAGMLQNDGALVNQGKIAVAGTFVNNGVVQGSGSLQQTAGQVSNSGSMVVNTVSVQGGQLAVLQGGSLNATRVTVGGNGEVLAQGGVVKVSNRLMLQGHYGGEGATHTFKDFVVGASGWVTAGADSFTVSGNFLNGSLQSGAWHTDEASLRLLGRGTHQLSLAGADLGATRGAYLNNFAWSELVLGAGGQYVLTDGNSVSGGALYVGRFQLEGGLSQLASINSPFNIYYDASAAGNEYLGGQSYAFGTGGGRLIAVSAPALPQASIMGMSAGPTAVPEPSAVLLTLSGALVLWWSRKARSAKA
;
A
#
# COMPACT_ATOMS: atom_id res chain seq x y z
N MET A 1 5.16 13.59 51.39
CA MET A 1 5.68 14.41 52.51
C MET A 1 4.62 14.47 53.61
N LYS A 2 5.02 14.08 54.83
CA LYS A 2 4.33 14.09 56.14
C LYS A 2 3.00 13.28 56.34
N PRO A 3 2.97 12.36 57.34
CA PRO A 3 1.82 11.55 57.75
C PRO A 3 1.20 11.99 59.09
N SER A 4 -0.08 11.67 59.32
CA SER A 4 -0.84 11.71 60.61
C SER A 4 -2.22 11.05 60.36
N ALA A 5 -2.91 10.29 61.22
CA ALA A 5 -2.70 9.79 62.57
C ALA A 5 -3.69 8.61 62.79
N ALA A 6 -3.36 7.73 63.73
CA ALA A 6 -4.16 6.59 64.17
C ALA A 6 -5.42 7.01 64.93
N PHE A 7 -6.50 6.22 64.84
CA PHE A 7 -7.63 6.27 65.76
C PHE A 7 -7.98 4.88 66.30
N ALA A 8 -8.26 4.88 67.60
CA ALA A 8 -8.31 3.74 68.50
C ALA A 8 -9.61 2.92 68.39
N LEU A 9 -9.45 1.60 68.53
CA LEU A 9 -10.53 0.63 68.78
C LEU A 9 -11.02 0.78 70.23
N ASN A 10 -12.29 1.15 70.40
CA ASN A 10 -12.96 1.10 71.69
C ASN A 10 -13.81 -0.18 71.78
N ARG A 11 -13.49 -1.00 72.78
CA ARG A 11 -14.23 -2.21 73.17
C ARG A 11 -15.58 -1.81 73.78
N ALA A 12 -16.64 -2.53 73.43
CA ALA A 12 -17.87 -2.60 74.22
C ALA A 12 -18.29 -4.07 74.43
N SER A 13 -18.00 -4.54 75.64
CA SER A 13 -18.86 -5.28 76.57
C SER A 13 -19.79 -6.39 76.03
N ARG A 14 -19.43 -7.64 76.38
CA ARG A 14 -20.33 -8.80 76.43
C ARG A 14 -21.29 -8.68 77.61
N LEU A 15 -22.56 -9.04 77.40
CA LEU A 15 -23.46 -9.57 78.43
C LEU A 15 -23.97 -10.93 77.92
N TYR A 16 -23.54 -12.03 78.54
CA TYR A 16 -24.16 -13.35 78.39
C TYR A 16 -24.63 -13.79 79.76
N ALA A 17 -25.93 -14.09 79.85
CA ALA A 17 -26.56 -14.66 81.01
C ALA A 17 -26.16 -16.14 81.17
N SER A 18 -26.00 -16.51 82.42
CA SER A 18 -25.61 -17.80 82.97
C SER A 18 -26.59 -18.94 82.70
N LEU A 19 -26.06 -20.13 82.37
CA LEU A 19 -26.57 -21.39 82.88
C LEU A 19 -25.37 -22.32 83.12
N GLY A 20 -25.21 -22.73 84.39
CA GLY A 20 -24.07 -23.50 84.86
C GLY A 20 -24.20 -25.00 84.61
N LEU A 21 -23.06 -25.69 84.63
CA LEU A 21 -22.98 -27.06 85.12
C LEU A 21 -21.55 -27.34 85.64
N MET A 22 -21.49 -28.27 86.59
CA MET A 22 -20.42 -28.55 87.54
C MET A 22 -19.07 -29.03 86.97
N SER A 23 -18.05 -28.81 87.80
CA SER A 23 -16.65 -29.25 87.76
C SER A 23 -16.43 -30.77 87.63
N ALA A 24 -15.43 -31.18 86.84
CA ALA A 24 -14.52 -32.29 87.16
C ALA A 24 -13.20 -32.19 86.34
N MET A 25 -12.14 -32.73 86.94
CA MET A 25 -10.71 -32.56 86.66
C MET A 25 -10.18 -33.14 85.32
N GLY A 26 -9.20 -32.44 84.75
CA GLY A 26 -7.92 -32.92 84.22
C GLY A 26 -7.86 -34.16 83.31
N LEU A 27 -7.45 -33.97 82.06
CA LEU A 27 -6.38 -34.71 81.35
C LEU A 27 -6.24 -34.18 79.93
N GLY A 28 -5.00 -34.01 79.48
CA GLY A 28 -4.66 -33.51 78.15
C GLY A 28 -5.08 -34.47 77.04
N MET A 29 -5.89 -33.97 76.12
CA MET A 29 -5.94 -34.44 74.73
C MET A 29 -6.05 -33.21 73.85
N SER A 30 -5.07 -33.02 72.96
CA SER A 30 -5.24 -32.12 71.80
C SER A 30 -6.34 -32.69 70.92
N LEU A 31 -7.58 -32.33 71.22
CA LEU A 31 -8.69 -32.48 70.30
C LEU A 31 -8.51 -31.44 69.20
N HIS A 32 -7.99 -31.88 68.06
CA HIS A 32 -8.33 -31.26 66.79
C HIS A 32 -9.85 -31.43 66.58
N VAL A 33 -10.63 -30.51 67.15
CA VAL A 33 -12.01 -30.33 66.74
C VAL A 33 -11.93 -29.63 65.39
N SER A 34 -12.05 -30.39 64.31
CA SER A 34 -12.51 -29.83 63.05
C SER A 34 -13.89 -29.22 63.34
N ALA A 35 -13.97 -27.89 63.45
CA ALA A 35 -15.25 -27.21 63.56
C ALA A 35 -16.08 -27.58 62.32
N GLN A 36 -17.11 -28.40 62.51
CA GLN A 36 -18.07 -28.68 61.45
C GLN A 36 -18.74 -27.36 61.08
N ALA A 37 -18.69 -26.99 59.80
CA ALA A 37 -19.44 -25.88 59.25
C ALA A 37 -20.93 -26.04 59.62
N ALA A 38 -21.48 -25.11 60.40
CA ALA A 38 -22.88 -25.17 60.79
C ALA A 38 -23.74 -24.47 59.74
N VAL A 39 -24.71 -25.20 59.17
CA VAL A 39 -25.77 -24.60 58.35
C VAL A 39 -26.89 -24.15 59.28
N VAL A 40 -27.12 -22.84 59.39
CA VAL A 40 -28.13 -22.22 60.25
C VAL A 40 -29.29 -21.73 59.40
N TYR A 41 -30.47 -22.32 59.60
CA TYR A 41 -31.71 -21.86 58.98
C TYR A 41 -32.36 -20.80 59.86
N LEU A 42 -32.45 -19.57 59.34
CA LEU A 42 -33.14 -18.50 60.05
C LEU A 42 -34.67 -18.68 59.91
N PRO A 43 -35.45 -18.44 60.98
CA PRO A 43 -36.89 -18.61 60.94
C PRO A 43 -37.52 -17.76 59.81
N PRO A 44 -38.53 -18.27 59.11
CA PRO A 44 -39.22 -17.48 58.09
C PRO A 44 -39.90 -16.26 58.75
N CYS A 45 -39.64 -15.08 58.21
CA CYS A 45 -40.23 -13.82 58.68
C CYS A 45 -41.09 -13.19 57.57
N TYR A 46 -42.16 -12.48 57.93
CA TYR A 46 -42.86 -11.65 56.94
C TYR A 46 -42.02 -10.42 56.57
N SER A 47 -41.49 -9.71 57.57
CA SER A 47 -40.56 -8.60 57.41
C SER A 47 -39.54 -8.63 58.55
N CYS A 48 -38.26 -8.75 58.25
CA CYS A 48 -37.19 -8.71 59.26
C CYS A 48 -35.93 -8.01 58.77
N THR A 49 -35.14 -7.54 59.74
CA THR A 49 -33.84 -6.90 59.53
C THR A 49 -32.74 -7.89 59.91
N LEU A 50 -31.73 -8.00 59.05
CA LEU A 50 -30.52 -8.76 59.27
C LEU A 50 -29.41 -7.81 59.73
N ASP A 51 -29.22 -7.74 61.05
CA ASP A 51 -28.19 -6.91 61.70
C ASP A 51 -26.90 -7.70 62.03
N ASN A 52 -26.93 -9.03 61.88
CA ASN A 52 -25.78 -9.91 62.09
C ASN A 52 -25.59 -10.82 60.87
N SER A 53 -24.41 -11.40 60.74
CA SER A 53 -24.00 -12.23 59.60
C SER A 53 -23.38 -13.56 60.05
N PRO A 54 -23.31 -14.56 59.17
CA PRO A 54 -22.63 -15.81 59.46
C PRO A 54 -21.14 -15.56 59.77
N PRO A 55 -20.59 -16.11 60.87
CA PRO A 55 -19.16 -16.11 61.13
C PRO A 55 -18.42 -17.01 60.14
N ALA A 56 -17.09 -16.89 60.08
CA ALA A 56 -16.27 -17.70 59.19
C ALA A 56 -16.50 -19.20 59.44
N GLY A 57 -16.75 -19.95 58.37
CA GLY A 57 -17.01 -21.40 58.41
C GLY A 57 -18.49 -21.78 58.47
N ASP A 58 -19.39 -20.86 58.84
CA ASP A 58 -20.84 -21.13 58.89
C ASP A 58 -21.55 -20.76 57.59
N GLU A 59 -22.72 -21.36 57.36
CA GLU A 59 -23.66 -20.97 56.31
C GLU A 59 -24.99 -20.54 56.93
N TRP A 60 -25.47 -19.33 56.64
CA TRP A 60 -26.81 -18.90 57.05
C TRP A 60 -27.76 -18.93 55.87
N VAL A 61 -28.92 -19.56 56.06
CA VAL A 61 -30.02 -19.59 55.07
C VAL A 61 -31.12 -18.65 55.53
N ILE A 62 -31.28 -17.50 54.86
CA ILE A 62 -32.38 -16.56 55.12
C ILE A 62 -33.65 -17.03 54.40
N GLN A 63 -34.79 -16.97 55.11
CA GLN A 63 -36.11 -17.37 54.60
C GLN A 63 -37.16 -16.34 55.01
N GLY A 64 -38.30 -16.30 54.31
CA GLY A 64 -39.37 -15.33 54.57
C GLY A 64 -39.75 -14.50 53.36
N THR A 65 -40.56 -13.46 53.57
CA THR A 65 -41.05 -12.60 52.49
C THR A 65 -40.13 -11.41 52.25
N PHE A 66 -39.89 -10.58 53.28
CA PHE A 66 -39.05 -9.39 53.19
C PHE A 66 -37.91 -9.44 54.21
N VAL A 67 -36.66 -9.54 53.74
CA VAL A 67 -35.45 -9.49 54.57
C VAL A 67 -34.63 -8.27 54.15
N ARG A 68 -34.18 -7.44 55.11
CA ARG A 68 -33.43 -6.22 54.82
C ARG A 68 -32.10 -6.20 55.56
N VAL A 69 -31.04 -5.69 54.94
CA VAL A 69 -29.79 -5.38 55.64
C VAL A 69 -30.02 -4.24 56.64
N GLY A 70 -29.48 -4.39 57.86
CA GLY A 70 -29.52 -3.39 58.92
C GLY A 70 -28.86 -2.07 58.54
N LYS A 71 -29.23 -0.97 59.24
CA LYS A 71 -28.67 0.38 58.99
C LYS A 71 -27.15 0.43 59.17
N GLY A 72 -26.60 -0.44 60.02
CA GLY A 72 -25.15 -0.57 60.24
C GLY A 72 -24.41 -1.29 59.11
N GLY A 73 -25.13 -1.81 58.11
CA GLY A 73 -24.58 -2.69 57.09
C GLY A 73 -24.46 -4.15 57.54
N LEU A 74 -23.86 -4.97 56.70
CA LEU A 74 -23.62 -6.40 56.92
C LEU A 74 -22.18 -6.75 56.55
N SER A 75 -21.49 -7.56 57.36
CA SER A 75 -20.15 -8.06 57.04
C SER A 75 -20.11 -9.57 57.21
N SER A 76 -20.32 -10.31 56.13
CA SER A 76 -20.46 -11.77 56.14
C SER A 76 -19.10 -12.45 56.03
N GLN A 77 -18.66 -13.10 57.12
CA GLN A 77 -17.42 -13.88 57.13
C GLN A 77 -17.65 -15.31 56.64
N GLY A 78 -18.85 -15.86 56.84
CA GLY A 78 -19.32 -17.14 56.31
C GLY A 78 -20.22 -17.00 55.07
N ALA A 79 -20.81 -18.11 54.65
CA ALA A 79 -21.68 -18.17 53.48
C ALA A 79 -23.12 -17.71 53.80
N LEU A 80 -23.75 -16.97 52.89
CA LEU A 80 -25.12 -16.50 53.03
C LEU A 80 -25.97 -16.99 51.85
N THR A 81 -27.00 -17.78 52.13
CA THR A 81 -27.94 -18.29 51.13
C THR A 81 -29.29 -17.60 51.27
N ASN A 82 -29.68 -16.84 50.24
CA ASN A 82 -30.95 -16.15 50.15
C ASN A 82 -32.06 -17.02 49.54
N ASN A 83 -32.97 -17.51 50.39
CA ASN A 83 -34.23 -18.15 50.02
C ASN A 83 -35.47 -17.27 50.31
N ALA A 84 -35.27 -16.02 50.74
CA ALA A 84 -36.35 -15.07 50.97
C ALA A 84 -36.95 -14.59 49.64
N SER A 85 -38.26 -14.32 49.62
CA SER A 85 -38.93 -13.83 48.42
C SER A 85 -38.38 -12.48 47.96
N TYR A 86 -37.91 -11.65 48.90
CA TYR A 86 -37.27 -10.37 48.65
C TYR A 86 -36.21 -10.07 49.72
N PHE A 87 -34.94 -10.09 49.32
CA PHE A 87 -33.82 -9.61 50.12
C PHE A 87 -33.36 -8.25 49.61
N SER A 88 -33.17 -7.25 50.49
CA SER A 88 -32.71 -5.92 50.08
C SER A 88 -31.53 -5.41 50.88
N ASN A 89 -30.52 -4.89 50.18
CA ASN A 89 -29.43 -4.10 50.74
C ASN A 89 -29.57 -2.63 50.33
N ALA A 90 -29.77 -1.75 51.30
CA ALA A 90 -29.78 -0.29 51.09
C ALA A 90 -28.56 0.42 51.71
N TYR A 91 -27.66 -0.34 52.33
CA TYR A 91 -26.50 0.16 53.09
C TYR A 91 -25.23 -0.54 52.59
N GLY A 92 -24.22 -0.72 53.44
CA GLY A 92 -23.01 -1.49 53.09
C GLY A 92 -23.21 -2.99 53.33
N PHE A 93 -22.75 -3.82 52.41
CA PHE A 93 -22.68 -5.27 52.58
C PHE A 93 -21.33 -5.78 52.05
N ASP A 94 -20.44 -6.16 52.95
CA ASP A 94 -19.18 -6.83 52.61
C ASP A 94 -19.34 -8.34 52.77
N ALA A 95 -19.00 -9.10 51.73
CA ALA A 95 -19.04 -10.56 51.74
C ALA A 95 -17.62 -11.13 51.57
N TYR A 96 -17.13 -11.78 52.62
CA TYR A 96 -15.88 -12.54 52.67
C TYR A 96 -16.10 -14.05 52.47
N GLY A 97 -17.37 -14.47 52.38
CA GLY A 97 -17.80 -15.84 52.06
C GLY A 97 -18.78 -15.88 50.88
N ARG A 98 -19.19 -17.07 50.47
CA ARG A 98 -20.11 -17.29 49.35
C ARG A 98 -21.48 -16.66 49.59
N VAL A 99 -21.99 -15.89 48.64
CA VAL A 99 -23.36 -15.38 48.63
C VAL A 99 -24.15 -16.11 47.56
N VAL A 100 -25.16 -16.88 47.95
CA VAL A 100 -26.06 -17.59 47.03
C VAL A 100 -27.40 -16.88 47.01
N ASN A 101 -27.88 -16.46 45.84
CA ASN A 101 -29.21 -15.89 45.66
C ASN A 101 -30.13 -16.84 44.89
N ASN A 102 -31.01 -17.55 45.59
CA ASN A 102 -31.97 -18.47 44.97
C ASN A 102 -33.27 -17.80 44.51
N LYS A 103 -33.56 -16.59 45.01
CA LYS A 103 -34.79 -15.83 44.70
C LYS A 103 -34.48 -14.39 44.34
N SER A 104 -35.02 -13.38 45.04
CA SER A 104 -34.84 -11.97 44.68
C SER A 104 -33.85 -11.29 45.64
N PHE A 105 -32.86 -10.61 45.07
CA PHE A 105 -31.92 -9.74 45.79
C PHE A 105 -31.85 -8.36 45.13
N SER A 106 -32.21 -7.31 45.87
CA SER A 106 -32.14 -5.91 45.43
C SER A 106 -31.04 -5.16 46.19
N ASN A 107 -30.02 -4.68 45.49
CA ASN A 107 -28.96 -3.83 46.01
C ASN A 107 -29.15 -2.38 45.55
N THR A 108 -29.50 -1.49 46.48
CA THR A 108 -29.53 -0.03 46.27
C THR A 108 -28.37 0.67 46.98
N GLY A 109 -27.67 -0.03 47.89
CA GLY A 109 -26.49 0.46 48.61
C GLY A 109 -25.16 0.00 47.97
N ALA A 110 -24.17 -0.32 48.79
CA ALA A 110 -22.88 -0.86 48.35
C ALA A 110 -22.79 -2.36 48.72
N LEU A 111 -22.45 -3.20 47.76
CA LEU A 111 -22.14 -4.62 47.95
C LEU A 111 -20.71 -4.87 47.48
N HIS A 112 -19.84 -5.36 48.37
CA HIS A 112 -18.47 -5.74 48.04
C HIS A 112 -18.28 -7.25 48.25
N ILE A 113 -18.01 -7.97 47.16
CA ILE A 113 -17.61 -9.38 47.23
C ILE A 113 -16.08 -9.43 47.28
N MET A 114 -15.51 -9.77 48.43
CA MET A 114 -14.08 -9.67 48.70
C MET A 114 -13.31 -10.94 48.32
N GLY A 115 -12.40 -10.84 47.36
CA GLY A 115 -11.66 -11.95 46.76
C GLY A 115 -10.43 -12.41 47.55
N ALA A 116 -10.57 -12.72 48.85
CA ALA A 116 -9.44 -13.18 49.67
C ALA A 116 -9.07 -14.66 49.46
N ASN A 117 -9.98 -15.48 48.92
CA ASN A 117 -9.76 -16.90 48.67
C ASN A 117 -10.71 -17.44 47.57
N ALA A 118 -10.42 -18.63 47.02
CA ALA A 118 -11.19 -19.24 45.92
C ALA A 118 -12.62 -19.69 46.30
N SER A 119 -13.01 -19.59 47.57
CA SER A 119 -14.34 -20.00 48.05
C SER A 119 -15.34 -18.86 48.11
N VAL A 120 -14.90 -17.61 47.85
CA VAL A 120 -15.80 -16.44 47.78
C VAL A 120 -16.37 -16.33 46.38
N SER A 121 -17.69 -16.30 46.28
CA SER A 121 -18.42 -16.02 45.04
C SER A 121 -19.76 -15.36 45.32
N LEU A 122 -20.31 -14.72 44.29
CA LEU A 122 -21.72 -14.34 44.23
C LEU A 122 -22.41 -15.23 43.19
N ASP A 123 -23.23 -16.17 43.67
CA ASP A 123 -23.94 -17.14 42.84
C ASP A 123 -25.42 -16.75 42.75
N ASN A 124 -25.81 -16.17 41.63
CA ASN A 124 -27.19 -15.80 41.35
C ASN A 124 -27.92 -16.91 40.58
N LEU A 125 -28.90 -17.55 41.22
CA LEU A 125 -29.82 -18.52 40.64
C LEU A 125 -31.21 -17.91 40.35
N GLY A 126 -31.55 -16.81 41.02
CA GLY A 126 -32.81 -16.09 40.85
C GLY A 126 -32.67 -14.74 40.13
N VAL A 127 -33.23 -13.70 40.72
CA VAL A 127 -33.21 -12.31 40.22
C VAL A 127 -32.34 -11.45 41.13
N LEU A 128 -31.29 -10.85 40.57
CA LEU A 128 -30.46 -9.86 41.24
C LEU A 128 -30.60 -8.52 40.52
N THR A 129 -30.98 -7.49 41.26
CA THR A 129 -31.08 -6.11 40.76
C THR A 129 -30.10 -5.22 41.52
N ASN A 130 -29.22 -4.53 40.80
CA ASN A 130 -28.31 -3.55 41.35
C ASN A 130 -28.64 -2.16 40.82
N SER A 131 -29.10 -1.27 41.69
CA SER A 131 -29.22 0.16 41.41
C SER A 131 -28.22 1.01 42.21
N GLY A 132 -27.45 0.38 43.10
CA GLY A 132 -26.37 1.01 43.86
C GLY A 132 -24.99 0.68 43.27
N GLN A 133 -24.08 0.22 44.10
CA GLN A 133 -22.73 -0.20 43.71
C GLN A 133 -22.51 -1.67 44.04
N ILE A 134 -21.98 -2.42 43.07
CA ILE A 134 -21.40 -3.74 43.29
C ILE A 134 -19.92 -3.65 42.93
N LYS A 135 -19.06 -4.01 43.87
CA LYS A 135 -17.65 -4.26 43.62
C LYS A 135 -17.37 -5.75 43.84
N ALA A 136 -16.81 -6.41 42.85
CA ALA A 136 -16.52 -7.84 42.91
C ALA A 136 -15.04 -8.10 42.66
N ASP A 137 -14.32 -8.45 43.72
CA ASP A 137 -12.93 -8.91 43.64
C ASP A 137 -12.87 -10.45 43.51
N ALA A 138 -14.03 -11.12 43.57
CA ALA A 138 -14.20 -12.56 43.46
C ALA A 138 -15.16 -12.94 42.33
N VAL A 139 -15.32 -14.25 42.09
CA VAL A 139 -16.13 -14.76 40.98
C VAL A 139 -17.60 -14.38 41.14
N VAL A 140 -18.23 -13.92 40.06
CA VAL A 140 -19.68 -13.71 40.00
C VAL A 140 -20.28 -14.68 39.00
N ASN A 141 -21.23 -15.51 39.43
CA ASN A 141 -21.91 -16.49 38.59
C ASN A 141 -23.39 -16.11 38.46
N ASN A 142 -23.82 -15.72 37.26
CA ASN A 142 -25.24 -15.61 36.93
C ASN A 142 -25.69 -16.89 36.23
N MET A 143 -26.35 -17.79 36.96
CA MET A 143 -26.62 -19.15 36.52
C MET A 143 -27.70 -19.23 35.43
N ALA A 144 -27.86 -20.41 34.82
CA ALA A 144 -28.88 -20.65 33.80
C ALA A 144 -30.29 -20.36 34.37
N GLY A 145 -31.12 -19.65 33.61
CA GLY A 145 -32.45 -19.19 34.03
C GLY A 145 -32.44 -17.98 34.97
N ALA A 146 -31.28 -17.59 35.53
CA ALA A 146 -31.16 -16.45 36.42
C ALA A 146 -31.10 -15.12 35.65
N ARG A 147 -31.43 -14.03 36.34
CA ARG A 147 -31.41 -12.66 35.80
C ARG A 147 -30.58 -11.74 36.69
N PHE A 148 -29.57 -11.09 36.12
CA PHE A 148 -28.82 -10.00 36.74
C PHE A 148 -29.17 -8.69 36.00
N THR A 149 -29.69 -7.69 36.72
CA THR A 149 -29.94 -6.34 36.17
C THR A 149 -29.06 -5.31 36.88
N ASN A 150 -28.15 -4.66 36.15
CA ASN A 150 -27.33 -3.55 36.64
C ASN A 150 -27.85 -2.22 36.10
N SER A 151 -28.44 -1.40 36.95
CA SER A 151 -28.80 0.00 36.66
C SER A 151 -27.93 1.01 37.41
N GLY A 152 -27.12 0.57 38.37
CA GLY A 152 -26.12 1.37 39.08
C GLY A 152 -24.72 1.18 38.51
N SER A 153 -23.74 0.97 39.38
CA SER A 153 -22.35 0.65 39.03
C SER A 153 -22.01 -0.80 39.40
N PHE A 154 -21.41 -1.52 38.45
CA PHE A 154 -20.75 -2.79 38.70
C PHE A 154 -19.27 -2.66 38.34
N GLU A 155 -18.37 -3.03 39.25
CA GLU A 155 -16.93 -3.12 38.99
C GLU A 155 -16.42 -4.52 39.35
N GLY A 156 -15.97 -5.27 38.35
CA GLY A 156 -15.30 -6.56 38.51
C GLY A 156 -13.78 -6.39 38.42
N LEU A 157 -13.05 -6.83 39.44
CA LEU A 157 -11.60 -6.76 39.53
C LEU A 157 -11.00 -8.18 39.59
N PHE A 158 -10.06 -8.49 38.69
CA PHE A 158 -9.25 -9.72 38.65
C PHE A 158 -9.98 -11.06 38.44
N ALA A 159 -11.18 -11.22 38.96
CA ALA A 159 -11.97 -12.44 38.91
C ALA A 159 -13.01 -12.42 37.78
N PRO A 160 -13.38 -13.59 37.23
CA PRO A 160 -14.33 -13.66 36.12
C PRO A 160 -15.78 -13.39 36.53
N PHE A 161 -16.54 -12.85 35.58
CA PHE A 161 -18.00 -12.84 35.59
C PHE A 161 -18.51 -13.92 34.63
N ASN A 162 -19.18 -14.95 35.15
CA ASN A 162 -19.75 -16.03 34.35
C ASN A 162 -21.26 -15.82 34.18
N ASN A 163 -21.68 -15.50 32.96
CA ASN A 163 -23.09 -15.38 32.59
C ASN A 163 -23.56 -16.63 31.86
N SER A 164 -24.44 -17.40 32.49
CA SER A 164 -25.20 -18.51 31.89
C SER A 164 -26.69 -18.19 31.76
N GLY A 165 -27.16 -17.09 32.35
CA GLY A 165 -28.54 -16.61 32.30
C GLY A 165 -28.71 -15.34 31.46
N THR A 166 -29.44 -14.36 31.99
CA THR A 166 -29.62 -13.03 31.39
C THR A 166 -28.92 -11.96 32.21
N LEU A 167 -27.96 -11.26 31.62
CA LEU A 167 -27.35 -10.04 32.15
C LEU A 167 -27.90 -8.83 31.38
N ILE A 168 -28.45 -7.86 32.10
CA ILE A 168 -28.88 -6.58 31.53
C ILE A 168 -28.12 -5.46 32.22
N ASN A 169 -27.43 -4.64 31.43
CA ASN A 169 -26.74 -3.45 31.93
C ASN A 169 -27.43 -2.20 31.39
N THR A 170 -28.07 -1.40 32.24
CA THR A 170 -28.56 -0.05 31.92
C THR A 170 -27.73 1.04 32.59
N GLY A 171 -26.79 0.68 33.48
CA GLY A 171 -25.89 1.60 34.18
C GLY A 171 -24.46 1.50 33.65
N SER A 172 -23.48 1.54 34.56
CA SER A 172 -22.06 1.34 34.27
C SER A 172 -21.62 -0.06 34.67
N PHE A 173 -21.01 -0.80 33.75
CA PHE A 173 -20.45 -2.13 33.99
C PHE A 173 -18.99 -2.14 33.58
N LYS A 174 -18.09 -2.27 34.54
CA LYS A 174 -16.65 -2.13 34.35
C LYS A 174 -15.93 -3.42 34.76
N LEU A 175 -15.02 -3.87 33.90
CA LEU A 175 -14.11 -4.99 34.15
C LEU A 175 -12.68 -4.49 34.06
N VAL A 176 -11.88 -4.74 35.11
CA VAL A 176 -10.46 -4.37 35.17
C VAL A 176 -9.65 -5.63 35.45
N SER A 177 -8.81 -6.03 34.49
CA SER A 177 -8.08 -7.31 34.55
C SER A 177 -8.98 -8.53 34.83
N ALA A 178 -10.25 -8.44 34.42
CA ALA A 178 -11.30 -9.42 34.67
C ALA A 178 -11.97 -9.81 33.36
N ASN A 179 -12.41 -11.07 33.27
CA ASN A 179 -13.01 -11.63 32.07
C ASN A 179 -14.51 -11.86 32.26
N LEU A 180 -15.33 -11.47 31.29
CA LEU A 180 -16.72 -11.90 31.22
C LEU A 180 -16.84 -13.08 30.26
N LEU A 181 -17.42 -14.18 30.73
CA LEU A 181 -17.82 -15.31 29.90
C LEU A 181 -19.34 -15.28 29.73
N ASN A 182 -19.81 -15.02 28.52
CA ASN A 182 -21.22 -15.17 28.15
C ASN A 182 -21.43 -16.54 27.52
N ASN A 183 -21.90 -17.51 28.31
CA ASN A 183 -22.00 -18.91 27.91
C ASN A 183 -23.02 -19.14 26.78
N VAL A 184 -22.96 -20.33 26.18
CA VAL A 184 -23.93 -20.76 25.16
C VAL A 184 -25.35 -20.67 25.74
N GLY A 185 -26.28 -20.08 24.98
CA GLY A 185 -27.66 -19.85 25.41
C GLY A 185 -27.87 -18.63 26.33
N ALA A 186 -26.80 -18.04 26.86
CA ALA A 186 -26.89 -16.86 27.71
C ALA A 186 -27.08 -15.56 26.90
N THR A 187 -27.67 -14.56 27.54
CA THR A 187 -27.89 -13.23 26.95
C THR A 187 -27.20 -12.14 27.76
N LEU A 188 -26.45 -11.27 27.08
CA LEU A 188 -25.93 -10.00 27.59
C LEU A 188 -26.59 -8.87 26.79
N ASP A 189 -27.45 -8.08 27.42
CA ASP A 189 -28.14 -6.93 26.81
C ASP A 189 -27.61 -5.63 27.43
N ASN A 190 -26.68 -4.98 26.72
CA ASN A 190 -26.11 -3.69 27.10
C ASN A 190 -26.96 -2.54 26.57
N ARG A 191 -27.47 -1.73 27.49
CA ARG A 191 -28.27 -0.52 27.30
C ARG A 191 -27.60 0.73 27.88
N GLY A 192 -26.49 0.58 28.57
CA GLY A 192 -25.72 1.65 29.20
C GLY A 192 -24.26 1.66 28.72
N ASP A 193 -23.35 1.88 29.67
CA ASP A 193 -21.92 1.86 29.41
C ASP A 193 -21.30 0.55 29.92
N PHE A 194 -20.67 -0.19 29.01
CA PHE A 194 -19.94 -1.41 29.32
C PHE A 194 -18.47 -1.22 28.93
N GLN A 195 -17.56 -1.38 29.89
CA GLN A 195 -16.13 -1.22 29.70
C GLN A 195 -15.37 -2.47 30.15
N ALA A 196 -14.73 -3.17 29.21
CA ALA A 196 -13.63 -4.09 29.51
C ALA A 196 -12.31 -3.33 29.30
N GLN A 197 -11.67 -2.92 30.39
CA GLN A 197 -10.44 -2.10 30.39
C GLN A 197 -9.19 -2.98 30.30
N VAL A 198 -8.00 -2.42 30.52
CA VAL A 198 -6.70 -3.11 30.40
C VAL A 198 -6.74 -4.53 31.02
N ASN A 199 -6.32 -5.52 30.22
CA ASN A 199 -6.34 -6.96 30.54
C ASN A 199 -7.72 -7.56 30.86
N GLY A 200 -8.81 -6.82 30.70
CA GLY A 200 -10.16 -7.35 30.72
C GLY A 200 -10.54 -7.94 29.36
N SER A 201 -11.48 -8.88 29.32
CA SER A 201 -11.97 -9.41 28.05
C SER A 201 -13.42 -9.89 28.11
N ILE A 202 -14.02 -10.03 26.94
CA ILE A 202 -15.35 -10.61 26.77
C ILE A 202 -15.24 -11.85 25.88
N ASN A 203 -15.54 -13.00 26.45
CA ASN A 203 -15.67 -14.27 25.74
C ASN A 203 -17.16 -14.53 25.48
N ASN A 204 -17.63 -14.22 24.28
CA ASN A 204 -19.03 -14.38 23.90
C ASN A 204 -19.26 -15.70 23.16
N LYS A 205 -19.96 -16.64 23.81
CA LYS A 205 -20.48 -17.88 23.22
C LYS A 205 -22.00 -17.83 23.01
N GLY A 206 -22.71 -16.99 23.76
CA GLY A 206 -24.14 -16.73 23.65
C GLY A 206 -24.47 -15.54 22.76
N THR A 207 -25.49 -14.77 23.15
CA THR A 207 -25.90 -13.53 22.47
C THR A 207 -25.47 -12.31 23.29
N LEU A 208 -24.71 -11.42 22.67
CA LEU A 208 -24.41 -10.09 23.17
C LEU A 208 -25.10 -9.06 22.29
N ARG A 209 -25.91 -8.18 22.89
CA ARG A 209 -26.58 -7.09 22.19
C ARG A 209 -26.20 -5.76 22.81
N ASN A 210 -25.65 -4.86 22.01
CA ASN A 210 -25.41 -3.46 22.34
C ASN A 210 -26.53 -2.61 21.72
N ARG A 211 -27.31 -1.94 22.55
CA ARG A 211 -28.53 -1.23 22.16
C ARG A 211 -28.24 0.19 21.67
N ALA A 212 -29.25 0.82 21.09
CA ALA A 212 -29.22 2.23 20.73
C ALA A 212 -28.82 3.10 21.94
N GLY A 213 -27.86 4.01 21.75
CA GLY A 213 -27.33 4.87 22.82
C GLY A 213 -26.35 4.19 23.78
N ALA A 214 -26.20 2.87 23.71
CA ALA A 214 -25.27 2.12 24.55
C ALA A 214 -23.86 2.14 23.97
N THR A 215 -22.86 2.15 24.87
CA THR A 215 -21.45 2.06 24.51
C THR A 215 -20.86 0.77 25.05
N LEU A 216 -20.15 0.04 24.19
CA LEU A 216 -19.33 -1.10 24.53
C LEU A 216 -17.87 -0.77 24.19
N SER A 217 -17.04 -0.55 25.20
CA SER A 217 -15.61 -0.32 25.05
C SER A 217 -14.85 -1.55 25.54
N THR A 218 -14.00 -2.14 24.69
CA THR A 218 -13.36 -3.43 25.01
C THR A 218 -11.88 -3.41 24.67
N SER A 219 -11.03 -3.87 25.58
CA SER A 219 -9.62 -4.22 25.28
C SER A 219 -9.48 -5.62 24.68
N GLY A 220 -10.49 -6.49 24.80
CA GLY A 220 -10.47 -7.84 24.24
C GLY A 220 -11.86 -8.44 24.03
N VAL A 221 -12.14 -8.93 22.83
CA VAL A 221 -13.35 -9.72 22.51
C VAL A 221 -12.97 -10.99 21.77
N VAL A 222 -13.49 -12.12 22.24
CA VAL A 222 -13.51 -13.39 21.51
C VAL A 222 -14.95 -13.80 21.29
N ASN A 223 -15.42 -13.65 20.06
CA ASN A 223 -16.77 -14.02 19.68
C ASN A 223 -16.79 -15.38 18.99
N THR A 224 -17.52 -16.31 19.59
CA THR A 224 -17.90 -17.62 19.03
C THR A 224 -19.42 -17.78 18.95
N GLY A 225 -20.18 -16.82 19.48
CA GLY A 225 -21.63 -16.76 19.40
C GLY A 225 -22.10 -15.62 18.49
N THR A 226 -23.09 -14.85 18.95
CA THR A 226 -23.66 -13.72 18.20
C THR A 226 -23.43 -12.40 18.93
N ILE A 227 -22.89 -11.41 18.22
CA ILE A 227 -22.83 -10.01 18.66
C ILE A 227 -23.74 -9.18 17.75
N ILE A 228 -24.58 -8.33 18.35
CA ILE A 228 -25.46 -7.40 17.64
C ILE A 228 -25.21 -6.00 18.18
N ASN A 229 -24.79 -5.09 17.32
CA ASN A 229 -24.77 -3.65 17.60
C ASN A 229 -25.96 -3.00 16.91
N ASP A 230 -26.93 -2.51 17.68
CA ASP A 230 -28.13 -1.87 17.14
C ASP A 230 -27.83 -0.50 16.55
N ALA A 231 -28.76 0.01 15.74
CA ALA A 231 -28.68 1.38 15.22
C ALA A 231 -28.55 2.38 16.38
N GLY A 232 -27.56 3.27 16.29
CA GLY A 232 -27.21 4.21 17.35
C GLY A 232 -26.37 3.63 18.50
N GLY A 233 -26.05 2.34 18.49
CA GLY A 233 -25.09 1.72 19.42
C GLY A 233 -23.64 1.94 18.98
N GLN A 234 -22.73 2.05 19.96
CA GLN A 234 -21.30 2.22 19.72
C GLN A 234 -20.49 1.05 20.27
N ILE A 235 -19.65 0.43 19.44
CA ILE A 235 -18.61 -0.50 19.86
C ILE A 235 -17.25 0.12 19.57
N LYS A 236 -16.42 0.24 20.60
CA LYS A 236 -15.01 0.63 20.51
C LYS A 236 -14.17 -0.62 20.73
N ALA A 237 -13.74 -1.22 19.62
CA ALA A 237 -12.79 -2.32 19.63
C ALA A 237 -11.41 -1.73 19.95
N GLY A 238 -11.00 -1.76 21.22
CA GLY A 238 -9.60 -1.59 21.66
C GLY A 238 -8.79 -2.85 21.35
N ASP A 239 -7.72 -3.15 22.08
CA ASP A 239 -6.56 -3.99 21.67
C ASP A 239 -6.83 -5.31 20.89
N GLY A 240 -7.98 -5.96 21.02
CA GLY A 240 -8.39 -7.04 20.11
C GLY A 240 -9.89 -7.29 20.02
N PHE A 241 -10.39 -7.55 18.80
CA PHE A 241 -11.75 -7.99 18.54
C PHE A 241 -11.76 -9.13 17.53
N ASN A 242 -12.07 -10.35 17.97
CA ASN A 242 -11.98 -11.55 17.14
C ASN A 242 -13.37 -12.15 16.92
N ASN A 243 -13.88 -12.04 15.68
CA ASN A 243 -15.09 -12.73 15.23
C ASN A 243 -14.68 -14.07 14.59
N LEU A 244 -14.73 -15.15 15.37
CA LEU A 244 -14.16 -16.46 14.99
C LEU A 244 -15.07 -17.26 14.05
N SER A 245 -14.58 -18.39 13.55
CA SER A 245 -15.34 -19.28 12.67
C SER A 245 -16.68 -19.69 13.29
N GLY A 246 -17.75 -19.71 12.49
CA GLY A 246 -19.12 -20.02 12.94
C GLY A 246 -19.82 -18.91 13.73
N SER A 247 -19.11 -17.87 14.18
CA SER A 247 -19.70 -16.74 14.91
C SER A 247 -20.43 -15.76 13.98
N THR A 248 -21.29 -14.91 14.56
CA THR A 248 -22.03 -13.89 13.82
C THR A 248 -21.82 -12.51 14.44
N LEU A 249 -21.49 -11.52 13.60
CA LEU A 249 -21.42 -10.11 13.97
C LEU A 249 -22.39 -9.28 13.13
N ILE A 250 -23.39 -8.68 13.76
CA ILE A 250 -24.33 -7.78 13.11
C ILE A 250 -24.05 -6.36 13.58
N ASN A 251 -23.82 -5.44 12.66
CA ASN A 251 -23.61 -4.02 12.96
C ASN A 251 -24.61 -3.14 12.23
N ARG A 252 -25.53 -2.54 12.99
CA ARG A 252 -26.45 -1.50 12.53
C ARG A 252 -26.10 -0.12 13.09
N GLY A 253 -25.20 -0.07 14.07
CA GLY A 253 -24.64 1.16 14.64
C GLY A 253 -23.24 1.45 14.12
N THR A 254 -22.35 1.90 15.01
CA THR A 254 -20.94 2.18 14.70
C THR A 254 -20.00 1.23 15.42
N ILE A 255 -19.11 0.60 14.67
CA ILE A 255 -17.91 -0.06 15.21
C ILE A 255 -16.71 0.81 14.85
N THR A 256 -15.90 1.17 15.84
CA THR A 256 -14.64 1.87 15.66
C THR A 256 -13.51 0.98 16.14
N THR A 257 -12.51 0.78 15.28
CA THR A 257 -11.25 0.12 15.61
C THR A 257 -10.19 1.20 15.73
N ALA A 258 -9.68 1.39 16.96
CA ALA A 258 -8.58 2.27 17.28
C ALA A 258 -7.61 1.46 18.14
N ASP A 259 -6.31 1.51 17.83
CA ASP A 259 -5.29 0.78 18.58
C ASP A 259 -5.56 -0.74 18.73
N SER A 260 -6.21 -1.34 17.73
CA SER A 260 -6.79 -2.69 17.81
C SER A 260 -6.42 -3.58 16.64
N LEU A 261 -6.35 -4.89 16.88
CA LEU A 261 -6.55 -5.90 15.84
C LEU A 261 -8.02 -6.37 15.80
N PHE A 262 -8.74 -5.95 14.77
CA PHE A 262 -10.08 -6.44 14.46
C PHE A 262 -10.01 -7.55 13.40
N THR A 263 -10.50 -8.73 13.73
CA THR A 263 -10.40 -9.92 12.88
C THR A 263 -11.78 -10.45 12.49
N LEU A 264 -12.01 -10.59 11.18
CA LEU A 264 -13.06 -11.43 10.63
C LEU A 264 -12.43 -12.75 10.15
N ALA A 265 -12.60 -13.81 10.94
CA ALA A 265 -12.02 -15.12 10.64
C ALA A 265 -12.70 -15.80 9.45
N GLN A 266 -12.00 -16.75 8.83
CA GLN A 266 -12.57 -17.64 7.84
C GLN A 266 -13.78 -18.39 8.41
N GLY A 267 -14.89 -18.43 7.67
CA GLY A 267 -16.13 -19.08 8.09
C GLY A 267 -16.91 -18.35 9.20
N SER A 268 -16.49 -17.16 9.63
CA SER A 268 -17.34 -16.28 10.44
C SER A 268 -18.51 -15.72 9.61
N ASN A 269 -19.47 -15.03 10.23
CA ASN A 269 -20.58 -14.31 9.59
C ASN A 269 -20.54 -12.83 9.96
N TYR A 270 -20.88 -11.95 9.00
CA TYR A 270 -21.06 -10.52 9.25
C TYR A 270 -22.27 -9.98 8.48
N ASP A 271 -22.94 -8.99 9.05
CA ASP A 271 -23.94 -8.15 8.37
C ASP A 271 -23.88 -6.74 8.94
N PHE A 272 -23.30 -5.81 8.18
CA PHE A 272 -23.15 -4.41 8.56
C PHE A 272 -24.19 -3.52 7.86
N THR A 273 -25.30 -4.07 7.38
CA THR A 273 -26.30 -3.33 6.61
C THR A 273 -26.86 -2.13 7.36
N GLY A 274 -26.58 -0.93 6.86
CA GLY A 274 -26.99 0.34 7.49
C GLY A 274 -26.11 0.79 8.66
N GLY A 275 -25.09 0.00 9.03
CA GLY A 275 -24.09 0.37 10.01
C GLY A 275 -22.88 1.09 9.39
N THR A 276 -22.01 1.59 10.27
CA THR A 276 -20.71 2.18 9.92
C THR A 276 -19.58 1.38 10.58
N PHE A 277 -18.54 1.08 9.80
CA PHE A 277 -17.30 0.50 10.27
C PHE A 277 -16.16 1.50 10.04
N VAL A 278 -15.49 1.91 11.11
CA VAL A 278 -14.39 2.89 11.06
C VAL A 278 -13.10 2.23 11.50
N ASN A 279 -12.12 2.16 10.61
CA ASN A 279 -10.74 1.87 10.97
C ASN A 279 -9.99 3.18 11.13
N SER A 280 -9.70 3.54 12.37
CA SER A 280 -9.14 4.83 12.77
C SER A 280 -7.75 4.66 13.38
N SER A 281 -6.93 5.73 13.33
CA SER A 281 -5.58 5.85 13.94
C SER A 281 -4.45 5.03 13.29
N ALA A 282 -3.20 5.44 13.57
CA ALA A 282 -1.97 4.78 13.11
C ALA A 282 -1.80 3.31 13.55
N LEU A 283 -2.55 2.87 14.56
CA LEU A 283 -2.46 1.52 15.11
C LEU A 283 -3.72 0.67 14.83
N GLY A 284 -4.77 1.24 14.23
CA GLY A 284 -5.96 0.51 13.84
C GLY A 284 -5.63 -0.53 12.75
N ARG A 285 -5.85 -1.81 13.04
CA ARG A 285 -5.57 -2.93 12.14
C ARG A 285 -6.82 -3.77 11.94
N VAL A 286 -7.22 -3.95 10.68
CA VAL A 286 -8.31 -4.85 10.29
C VAL A 286 -7.72 -6.02 9.53
N ALA A 287 -8.03 -7.25 9.95
CA ALA A 287 -7.62 -8.47 9.29
C ALA A 287 -8.83 -9.24 8.75
N LEU A 288 -8.86 -9.42 7.43
CA LEU A 288 -9.90 -10.13 6.70
C LEU A 288 -9.36 -11.48 6.26
N TYR A 289 -9.75 -12.55 6.96
CA TYR A 289 -9.52 -13.94 6.54
C TYR A 289 -10.72 -14.53 5.81
N ARG A 290 -11.62 -13.67 5.36
CA ARG A 290 -12.82 -14.04 4.64
C ARG A 290 -13.19 -12.96 3.64
N ASP A 291 -14.05 -13.33 2.71
CA ASP A 291 -14.51 -12.40 1.68
C ASP A 291 -15.20 -11.18 2.26
N PHE A 292 -14.91 -10.02 1.67
CA PHE A 292 -15.50 -8.73 2.03
C PHE A 292 -15.64 -7.86 0.78
N ALA A 293 -16.72 -7.09 0.67
CA ALA A 293 -16.99 -6.28 -0.51
C ALA A 293 -17.42 -4.86 -0.13
N PHE A 294 -16.61 -3.86 -0.45
CA PHE A 294 -16.95 -2.45 -0.32
C PHE A 294 -18.08 -2.07 -1.27
N GLY A 295 -19.05 -1.32 -0.75
CA GLY A 295 -20.20 -0.80 -1.49
C GLY A 295 -21.41 -1.74 -1.52
N GLU A 296 -21.28 -2.99 -1.04
CA GLU A 296 -22.44 -3.86 -0.87
C GLU A 296 -23.20 -3.49 0.41
N ALA A 297 -24.52 -3.68 0.43
CA ALA A 297 -25.32 -3.39 1.62
C ALA A 297 -24.75 -4.07 2.88
N LYS A 298 -24.31 -5.33 2.76
CA LYS A 298 -23.74 -6.12 3.86
C LYS A 298 -22.47 -5.54 4.47
N SER A 299 -21.68 -4.72 3.76
CA SER A 299 -20.47 -4.10 4.34
C SER A 299 -20.78 -2.83 5.13
N GLY A 300 -21.99 -2.28 4.99
CA GLY A 300 -22.29 -0.95 5.50
C GLY A 300 -21.38 0.12 4.89
N VAL A 301 -21.28 1.25 5.58
CA VAL A 301 -20.32 2.30 5.25
C VAL A 301 -18.97 1.95 5.89
N VAL A 302 -17.91 1.85 5.08
CA VAL A 302 -16.55 1.60 5.58
C VAL A 302 -15.69 2.82 5.42
N LYS A 303 -15.06 3.25 6.52
CA LYS A 303 -14.12 4.36 6.57
C LYS A 303 -12.75 3.82 6.97
N LEU A 304 -11.75 4.03 6.12
CA LEU A 304 -10.37 3.65 6.34
C LEU A 304 -9.56 4.94 6.43
N GLU A 305 -9.28 5.37 7.66
CA GLU A 305 -8.65 6.66 7.92
C GLU A 305 -7.13 6.58 7.82
N TYR A 306 -6.50 7.75 7.73
CA TYR A 306 -5.05 7.89 7.64
C TYR A 306 -4.30 7.16 8.78
N GLY A 307 -3.23 6.47 8.41
CA GLY A 307 -2.41 5.67 9.32
C GLY A 307 -3.00 4.28 9.66
N SER A 308 -4.26 4.03 9.34
CA SER A 308 -4.86 2.72 9.59
C SER A 308 -4.34 1.65 8.62
N VAL A 309 -4.44 0.38 9.00
CA VAL A 309 -3.98 -0.75 8.19
C VAL A 309 -5.13 -1.74 7.94
N LEU A 310 -5.38 -2.03 6.67
CA LEU A 310 -6.24 -3.12 6.23
C LEU A 310 -5.41 -4.28 5.69
N ARG A 311 -5.63 -5.49 6.20
CA ARG A 311 -4.94 -6.71 5.79
C ARG A 311 -5.94 -7.66 5.15
N ASN A 312 -5.79 -7.90 3.86
CA ASN A 312 -6.57 -8.87 3.12
C ASN A 312 -5.81 -10.19 2.96
N TYR A 313 -6.43 -11.29 3.39
CA TYR A 313 -5.98 -12.67 3.17
C TYR A 313 -7.00 -13.50 2.38
N ALA A 314 -8.08 -12.89 1.87
CA ALA A 314 -9.19 -13.56 1.18
C ALA A 314 -9.61 -12.74 -0.07
N ASN A 315 -10.87 -12.83 -0.51
CA ASN A 315 -11.36 -12.01 -1.62
C ASN A 315 -11.91 -10.67 -1.10
N LEU A 316 -11.17 -9.59 -1.35
CA LEU A 316 -11.61 -8.22 -1.09
C LEU A 316 -12.05 -7.58 -2.40
N LYS A 317 -13.25 -6.98 -2.43
CA LYS A 317 -13.81 -6.39 -3.65
C LYS A 317 -14.22 -4.94 -3.45
N VAL A 318 -13.98 -4.10 -4.46
CA VAL A 318 -14.66 -2.81 -4.64
C VAL A 318 -15.68 -3.01 -5.75
N ILE A 319 -16.98 -2.96 -5.43
CA ILE A 319 -18.01 -3.26 -6.43
C ILE A 319 -18.11 -2.17 -7.51
N ALA A 320 -18.65 -2.54 -8.67
CA ALA A 320 -18.90 -1.59 -9.75
C ALA A 320 -19.85 -0.46 -9.29
N GLY A 321 -19.55 0.76 -9.70
CA GLY A 321 -20.32 1.95 -9.32
C GLY A 321 -20.05 2.49 -7.90
N HIS A 322 -19.23 1.81 -7.11
CA HIS A 322 -18.81 2.29 -5.79
C HIS A 322 -17.40 2.91 -5.83
N THR A 323 -17.20 3.98 -5.05
CA THR A 323 -15.90 4.58 -4.81
C THR A 323 -15.51 4.36 -3.36
N GLN A 324 -14.41 3.65 -3.13
CA GLN A 324 -13.80 3.47 -1.81
C GLN A 324 -12.56 4.36 -1.70
N ALA A 325 -12.53 5.20 -0.67
CA ALA A 325 -11.31 5.88 -0.25
C ALA A 325 -10.58 5.01 0.78
N ASN A 326 -9.29 4.80 0.58
CA ASN A 326 -8.40 4.16 1.52
C ASN A 326 -7.28 5.16 1.86
N ASP A 327 -7.48 5.90 2.95
CA ASP A 327 -6.53 6.91 3.40
C ASP A 327 -5.33 6.29 4.17
N GLY A 328 -5.43 5.01 4.53
CA GLY A 328 -4.38 4.22 5.18
C GLY A 328 -3.68 3.24 4.24
N ASP A 329 -3.03 2.23 4.81
CA ASP A 329 -2.36 1.16 4.07
C ASP A 329 -3.30 -0.04 3.84
N LEU A 330 -3.37 -0.50 2.59
CA LEU A 330 -3.99 -1.77 2.23
C LEU A 330 -2.92 -2.79 1.87
N TYR A 331 -2.80 -3.86 2.66
CA TYR A 331 -1.96 -5.02 2.37
C TYR A 331 -2.80 -6.16 1.80
N ASN A 332 -2.59 -6.47 0.53
CA ASN A 332 -3.11 -7.68 -0.10
C ASN A 332 -2.05 -8.78 0.01
N TYR A 333 -2.21 -9.67 1.00
CA TYR A 333 -1.24 -10.72 1.30
C TYR A 333 -1.29 -11.87 0.30
N ALA A 334 -0.27 -12.72 0.31
CA ALA A 334 -0.27 -13.99 -0.40
C ALA A 334 -1.54 -14.81 -0.10
N GLY A 335 -2.19 -15.33 -1.13
CA GLY A 335 -3.51 -15.99 -1.05
C GLY A 335 -4.71 -15.02 -1.10
N GLY A 336 -4.48 -13.73 -0.84
CA GLY A 336 -5.49 -12.69 -1.00
C GLY A 336 -5.69 -12.27 -2.46
N VAL A 337 -6.93 -11.96 -2.80
CA VAL A 337 -7.34 -11.38 -4.08
C VAL A 337 -8.02 -10.04 -3.81
N LEU A 338 -7.55 -8.97 -4.47
CA LEU A 338 -8.19 -7.67 -4.48
C LEU A 338 -8.81 -7.40 -5.86
N ASP A 339 -10.14 -7.43 -5.92
CA ASP A 339 -10.91 -7.16 -7.14
C ASP A 339 -11.46 -5.73 -7.15
N VAL A 340 -10.87 -4.85 -7.96
CA VAL A 340 -11.32 -3.46 -8.12
C VAL A 340 -12.20 -3.36 -9.37
N LYS A 341 -13.53 -3.36 -9.18
CA LYS A 341 -14.51 -3.17 -10.27
C LYS A 341 -15.11 -1.76 -10.29
N GLY A 342 -15.16 -1.09 -9.14
CA GLY A 342 -15.48 0.33 -9.00
C GLY A 342 -14.24 1.20 -9.03
N THR A 343 -14.18 2.18 -8.13
CA THR A 343 -13.01 3.06 -7.95
C THR A 343 -12.40 2.83 -6.57
N LEU A 344 -11.11 2.53 -6.52
CA LEU A 344 -10.30 2.53 -5.30
C LEU A 344 -9.31 3.68 -5.36
N HIS A 345 -9.48 4.68 -4.49
CA HIS A 345 -8.42 5.65 -4.21
C HIS A 345 -7.60 5.10 -3.06
N SER A 346 -6.33 4.79 -3.30
CA SER A 346 -5.45 4.22 -2.29
C SER A 346 -4.25 5.13 -2.04
N VAL A 347 -4.06 5.48 -0.77
CA VAL A 347 -2.82 6.12 -0.30
C VAL A 347 -1.69 5.10 -0.37
N GLY A 348 -1.77 4.03 0.42
CA GLY A 348 -0.82 2.91 0.39
C GLY A 348 -1.46 1.61 -0.09
N LEU A 349 -0.88 0.95 -1.11
CA LEU A 349 -1.28 -0.38 -1.56
C LEU A 349 -0.06 -1.31 -1.67
N HIS A 350 -0.07 -2.40 -0.91
CA HIS A 350 1.00 -3.39 -0.89
C HIS A 350 0.47 -4.74 -1.34
N ASN A 351 0.85 -5.16 -2.55
CA ASN A 351 0.41 -6.42 -3.12
C ASN A 351 1.51 -7.49 -3.06
N THR A 352 1.23 -8.56 -2.32
CA THR A 352 1.96 -9.84 -2.37
C THR A 352 1.05 -11.01 -2.76
N GLY A 353 -0.22 -10.73 -3.09
CA GLY A 353 -1.20 -11.67 -3.64
C GLY A 353 -1.55 -11.34 -5.10
N THR A 354 -2.85 -11.35 -5.40
CA THR A 354 -3.37 -10.97 -6.73
C THR A 354 -4.23 -9.71 -6.65
N VAL A 355 -3.96 -8.72 -7.51
CA VAL A 355 -4.86 -7.57 -7.74
C VAL A 355 -5.46 -7.70 -9.13
N ASN A 356 -6.79 -7.65 -9.24
CA ASN A 356 -7.50 -7.56 -10.51
C ASN A 356 -8.23 -6.23 -10.60
N ASN A 357 -7.72 -5.32 -11.41
CA ASN A 357 -8.36 -4.03 -11.65
C ASN A 357 -9.11 -4.06 -12.99
N THR A 358 -10.44 -4.02 -12.93
CA THR A 358 -11.32 -3.80 -14.09
C THR A 358 -12.05 -2.46 -14.04
N GLY A 359 -11.89 -1.71 -12.95
CA GLY A 359 -12.44 -0.36 -12.75
C GLY A 359 -11.33 0.69 -12.75
N VAL A 360 -11.26 1.51 -11.71
CA VAL A 360 -10.21 2.52 -11.51
C VAL A 360 -9.47 2.24 -10.22
N LEU A 361 -8.15 2.06 -10.32
CA LEU A 361 -7.23 2.03 -9.19
C LEU A 361 -6.37 3.28 -9.27
N ASP A 362 -6.58 4.23 -8.36
CA ASP A 362 -5.86 5.49 -8.29
C ASP A 362 -4.95 5.50 -7.06
N VAL A 363 -3.67 5.79 -7.27
CA VAL A 363 -2.62 5.73 -6.25
C VAL A 363 -2.05 7.12 -6.01
N SER A 364 -2.15 7.61 -4.78
CA SER A 364 -1.69 8.95 -4.41
C SER A 364 -0.34 8.98 -3.69
N GLU A 365 0.08 7.91 -2.99
CA GLU A 365 1.41 7.83 -2.35
C GLU A 365 2.25 6.66 -2.86
N ILE A 366 1.87 5.42 -2.54
CA ILE A 366 2.66 4.25 -2.90
C ILE A 366 1.82 3.03 -3.28
N LEU A 367 2.19 2.39 -4.38
CA LEU A 367 1.78 1.05 -4.75
C LEU A 367 3.02 0.20 -4.92
N THR A 368 3.07 -0.93 -4.21
CA THR A 368 4.11 -1.95 -4.39
C THR A 368 3.47 -3.23 -4.89
N ASN A 369 3.94 -3.72 -6.03
CA ASN A 369 3.56 -5.02 -6.56
C ASN A 369 4.75 -5.98 -6.44
N GLY A 370 4.67 -6.89 -5.48
CA GLY A 370 5.60 -8.01 -5.29
C GLY A 370 5.10 -9.34 -5.84
N ALA A 371 3.93 -9.36 -6.49
CA ALA A 371 3.29 -10.57 -7.01
C ALA A 371 2.58 -10.30 -8.35
N THR A 372 1.27 -10.54 -8.46
CA THR A 372 0.54 -10.38 -9.72
C THR A 372 -0.46 -9.24 -9.65
N MET A 373 -0.40 -8.34 -10.64
CA MET A 373 -1.40 -7.31 -10.88
C MET A 373 -1.94 -7.40 -12.31
N ASN A 374 -3.24 -7.57 -12.45
CA ASN A 374 -3.94 -7.62 -13.73
C ASN A 374 -4.75 -6.32 -13.88
N ASN A 375 -4.37 -5.49 -14.85
CA ASN A 375 -5.05 -4.24 -15.14
C ASN A 375 -5.80 -4.34 -16.48
N ALA A 376 -7.12 -4.46 -16.42
CA ALA A 376 -8.02 -4.33 -17.58
C ALA A 376 -8.80 -3.00 -17.58
N GLY A 377 -8.85 -2.30 -16.43
CA GLY A 377 -9.39 -0.95 -16.30
C GLY A 377 -8.30 0.12 -16.39
N THR A 378 -8.36 1.11 -15.50
CA THR A 378 -7.37 2.18 -15.37
C THR A 378 -6.58 2.02 -14.09
N LEU A 379 -5.26 1.84 -14.20
CA LEU A 379 -4.31 2.05 -13.12
C LEU A 379 -3.74 3.47 -13.28
N ARG A 380 -4.08 4.37 -12.36
CA ARG A 380 -3.59 5.75 -12.35
C ARG A 380 -2.62 5.96 -11.20
N VAL A 381 -1.46 6.54 -11.51
CA VAL A 381 -0.48 7.01 -10.53
C VAL A 381 -0.56 8.53 -10.53
N SER A 382 -1.31 9.11 -9.60
CA SER A 382 -1.69 10.53 -9.64
C SER A 382 -0.59 11.46 -9.11
N THR A 383 -0.11 11.19 -7.89
CA THR A 383 0.93 11.99 -7.21
C THR A 383 2.05 11.17 -6.58
N GLY A 384 1.90 9.85 -6.57
CA GLY A 384 2.78 8.92 -5.85
C GLY A 384 3.66 8.07 -6.75
N GLN A 385 4.03 6.89 -6.24
CA GLN A 385 4.89 5.93 -6.93
C GLN A 385 4.20 4.57 -7.04
N ALA A 386 4.25 3.96 -8.23
CA ALA A 386 3.90 2.55 -8.42
C ALA A 386 5.18 1.77 -8.78
N ILE A 387 5.49 0.73 -8.01
CA ILE A 387 6.69 -0.08 -8.17
C ILE A 387 6.28 -1.52 -8.46
N ASN A 388 6.67 -2.04 -9.63
CA ASN A 388 6.59 -3.45 -9.97
C ASN A 388 7.95 -4.10 -9.71
N PHE A 389 8.07 -4.83 -8.60
CA PHE A 389 9.36 -5.40 -8.16
C PHE A 389 9.86 -6.53 -9.07
N GLY A 390 11.16 -6.83 -8.98
CA GLY A 390 11.75 -8.00 -9.62
C GLY A 390 11.01 -9.29 -9.24
N GLY A 391 10.68 -10.12 -10.24
CA GLY A 391 9.88 -11.34 -10.07
C GLY A 391 8.36 -11.13 -10.05
N ALA A 392 7.88 -9.88 -9.97
CA ALA A 392 6.47 -9.54 -10.04
C ALA A 392 5.99 -9.32 -11.50
N ASN A 393 4.70 -9.55 -11.72
CA ASN A 393 4.03 -9.37 -13.01
C ASN A 393 2.98 -8.27 -12.95
N LEU A 394 3.05 -7.31 -13.87
CA LEU A 394 2.01 -6.33 -14.17
C LEU A 394 1.46 -6.58 -15.57
N ASN A 395 0.26 -7.16 -15.68
CA ASN A 395 -0.41 -7.43 -16.93
C ASN A 395 -1.37 -6.30 -17.29
N ASN A 396 -0.96 -5.42 -18.20
CA ASN A 396 -1.78 -4.30 -18.66
C ASN A 396 -2.53 -4.62 -19.95
N LYS A 397 -3.85 -4.82 -19.86
CA LYS A 397 -4.78 -4.85 -20.99
C LYS A 397 -5.59 -3.55 -21.15
N GLY A 398 -5.65 -2.73 -20.10
CA GLY A 398 -6.35 -1.44 -20.08
C GLY A 398 -5.40 -0.25 -20.23
N LEU A 399 -5.56 0.72 -19.35
CA LEU A 399 -4.74 1.94 -19.28
C LEU A 399 -3.87 1.92 -18.03
N VAL A 400 -2.57 2.15 -18.20
CA VAL A 400 -1.68 2.62 -17.14
C VAL A 400 -1.44 4.11 -17.41
N ASP A 401 -1.82 4.95 -16.46
CA ASP A 401 -1.78 6.41 -16.57
C ASP A 401 -0.85 6.99 -15.50
N VAL A 402 0.34 7.40 -15.92
CA VAL A 402 1.34 8.03 -15.07
C VAL A 402 1.20 9.54 -15.20
N ALA A 403 0.46 10.14 -14.27
CA ALA A 403 0.20 11.57 -14.27
C ALA A 403 1.47 12.40 -14.04
N ALA A 404 1.41 13.72 -14.23
CA ALA A 404 2.58 14.60 -14.19
C ALA A 404 3.41 14.51 -12.89
N ALA A 405 2.76 14.30 -11.75
CA ALA A 405 3.41 14.13 -10.45
C ALA A 405 3.63 12.64 -10.07
N GLY A 406 3.18 11.71 -10.91
CA GLY A 406 3.29 10.28 -10.68
C GLY A 406 4.59 9.69 -11.19
N MET A 407 4.99 8.56 -10.61
CA MET A 407 6.10 7.74 -11.06
C MET A 407 5.71 6.27 -11.18
N LEU A 408 6.04 5.64 -12.30
CA LEU A 408 6.01 4.19 -12.47
C LEU A 408 7.45 3.67 -12.54
N GLN A 409 7.79 2.69 -11.71
CA GLN A 409 9.03 1.94 -11.80
C GLN A 409 8.73 0.48 -12.08
N ASN A 410 9.32 -0.07 -13.14
CA ASN A 410 9.24 -1.46 -13.49
C ASN A 410 10.62 -2.13 -13.37
N ASP A 411 10.80 -2.95 -12.35
CA ASP A 411 11.96 -3.83 -12.16
C ASP A 411 11.61 -5.30 -12.50
N GLY A 412 10.32 -5.64 -12.54
CA GLY A 412 9.80 -6.96 -12.92
C GLY A 412 9.39 -7.07 -14.39
N ALA A 413 8.35 -7.86 -14.65
CA ALA A 413 7.75 -8.02 -15.96
C ALA A 413 6.46 -7.19 -16.07
N LEU A 414 6.38 -6.35 -17.09
CA LEU A 414 5.20 -5.60 -17.49
C LEU A 414 4.74 -6.09 -18.87
N VAL A 415 3.63 -6.82 -18.90
CA VAL A 415 3.03 -7.30 -20.15
C VAL A 415 2.02 -6.27 -20.64
N ASN A 416 2.40 -5.44 -21.61
CA ASN A 416 1.57 -4.38 -22.16
C ASN A 416 0.83 -4.84 -23.43
N GLN A 417 -0.47 -5.09 -23.31
CA GLN A 417 -1.42 -5.29 -24.40
C GLN A 417 -2.33 -4.06 -24.60
N GLY A 418 -2.44 -3.20 -23.60
CA GLY A 418 -3.21 -1.96 -23.63
C GLY A 418 -2.35 -0.74 -23.94
N LYS A 419 -2.55 0.34 -23.17
CA LYS A 419 -1.84 1.61 -23.32
C LYS A 419 -1.11 1.99 -22.03
N ILE A 420 0.12 2.48 -22.17
CA ILE A 420 0.85 3.20 -21.12
C ILE A 420 0.88 4.66 -21.53
N ALA A 421 0.26 5.54 -20.74
CA ALA A 421 0.28 6.98 -20.91
C ALA A 421 1.21 7.60 -19.86
N VAL A 422 2.15 8.44 -20.30
CA VAL A 422 3.16 9.05 -19.43
C VAL A 422 3.16 10.56 -19.59
N ALA A 423 2.84 11.25 -18.49
CA ALA A 423 3.07 12.67 -18.30
C ALA A 423 4.07 12.95 -17.17
N GLY A 424 4.25 12.01 -16.24
CA GLY A 424 5.25 12.04 -15.16
C GLY A 424 6.51 11.26 -15.50
N THR A 425 6.94 10.39 -14.58
CA THR A 425 8.19 9.60 -14.73
C THR A 425 7.89 8.12 -14.92
N PHE A 426 8.45 7.50 -15.95
CA PHE A 426 8.44 6.04 -16.12
C PHE A 426 9.86 5.50 -16.21
N VAL A 427 10.25 4.64 -15.27
CA VAL A 427 11.53 3.95 -15.26
C VAL A 427 11.30 2.47 -15.55
N ASN A 428 11.95 1.96 -16.59
CA ASN A 428 11.99 0.52 -16.90
C ASN A 428 13.41 -0.01 -16.73
N ASN A 429 13.64 -0.73 -15.63
CA ASN A 429 14.84 -1.52 -15.39
C ASN A 429 14.64 -3.02 -15.71
N GLY A 430 13.39 -3.47 -15.76
CA GLY A 430 13.01 -4.85 -16.04
C GLY A 430 12.63 -5.09 -17.51
N VAL A 431 11.52 -5.81 -17.73
CA VAL A 431 11.02 -6.15 -19.07
C VAL A 431 9.63 -5.56 -19.28
N VAL A 432 9.48 -4.75 -20.31
CA VAL A 432 8.18 -4.38 -20.90
C VAL A 432 8.02 -5.17 -22.19
N GLN A 433 6.93 -5.92 -22.33
CA GLN A 433 6.69 -6.73 -23.53
C GLN A 433 5.21 -6.74 -23.93
N GLY A 434 4.93 -6.80 -25.22
CA GLY A 434 3.59 -7.05 -25.76
C GLY A 434 3.26 -6.19 -26.97
N SER A 435 1.99 -6.22 -27.37
CA SER A 435 1.48 -5.53 -28.56
C SER A 435 0.84 -4.18 -28.25
N GLY A 436 0.93 -3.71 -27.01
CA GLY A 436 0.36 -2.44 -26.56
C GLY A 436 1.13 -1.21 -27.07
N SER A 437 0.69 -0.03 -26.62
CA SER A 437 1.31 1.25 -26.97
C SER A 437 1.91 1.97 -25.76
N LEU A 438 2.94 2.77 -26.03
CA LEU A 438 3.47 3.80 -25.13
C LEU A 438 3.18 5.18 -25.73
N GLN A 439 2.50 6.03 -24.98
CA GLN A 439 2.29 7.44 -25.33
C GLN A 439 2.86 8.33 -24.23
N GLN A 440 3.83 9.14 -24.59
CA GLN A 440 4.40 10.15 -23.73
C GLN A 440 3.94 11.53 -24.19
N THR A 441 3.36 12.31 -23.28
CA THR A 441 2.89 13.68 -23.56
C THR A 441 3.74 14.72 -22.84
N ALA A 442 4.45 14.33 -21.79
CA ALA A 442 5.38 15.14 -21.01
C ALA A 442 6.31 14.22 -20.20
N GLY A 443 7.13 14.80 -19.34
CA GLY A 443 7.89 14.05 -18.34
C GLY A 443 9.04 13.23 -18.94
N GLN A 444 9.39 12.13 -18.28
CA GLN A 444 10.61 11.36 -18.55
C GLN A 444 10.31 9.86 -18.64
N VAL A 445 10.82 9.20 -19.68
CA VAL A 445 10.85 7.75 -19.80
C VAL A 445 12.31 7.31 -19.83
N SER A 446 12.75 6.54 -18.84
CA SER A 446 14.10 5.97 -18.78
C SER A 446 14.03 4.46 -18.95
N ASN A 447 14.73 3.94 -19.95
CA ASN A 447 14.73 2.53 -20.30
C ASN A 447 16.16 1.96 -20.27
N SER A 448 16.52 1.35 -19.15
CA SER A 448 17.75 0.56 -18.98
C SER A 448 17.50 -0.94 -19.17
N GLY A 449 16.23 -1.37 -19.15
CA GLY A 449 15.78 -2.74 -19.42
C GLY A 449 15.38 -2.98 -20.88
N SER A 450 14.55 -4.01 -21.12
CA SER A 450 14.00 -4.31 -22.45
C SER A 450 12.59 -3.78 -22.60
N MET A 451 12.30 -3.14 -23.73
CA MET A 451 10.97 -2.65 -24.09
C MET A 451 10.58 -3.12 -25.49
N VAL A 452 9.59 -4.01 -25.56
CA VAL A 452 8.96 -4.47 -26.79
C VAL A 452 7.49 -4.04 -26.78
N VAL A 453 7.13 -3.14 -27.69
CA VAL A 453 5.76 -2.59 -27.82
C VAL A 453 5.38 -2.44 -29.29
N ASN A 454 4.10 -2.28 -29.61
CA ASN A 454 3.71 -2.06 -31.00
C ASN A 454 3.99 -0.62 -31.44
N THR A 455 3.57 0.36 -30.64
CA THR A 455 3.76 1.78 -30.99
C THR A 455 4.34 2.58 -29.83
N VAL A 456 5.21 3.53 -30.18
CA VAL A 456 5.72 4.57 -29.29
C VAL A 456 5.39 5.93 -29.89
N SER A 457 4.81 6.81 -29.09
CA SER A 457 4.51 8.20 -29.47
C SER A 457 5.04 9.14 -28.40
N VAL A 458 6.10 9.88 -28.69
CA VAL A 458 6.68 10.90 -27.81
C VAL A 458 6.26 12.28 -28.31
N GLN A 459 5.20 12.85 -27.72
CA GLN A 459 4.66 14.15 -28.12
C GLN A 459 5.25 15.31 -27.30
N GLY A 460 5.85 15.00 -26.15
CA GLY A 460 6.50 15.94 -25.26
C GLY A 460 7.36 15.21 -24.23
N GLY A 461 8.39 15.89 -23.72
CA GLY A 461 9.36 15.29 -22.81
C GLY A 461 10.37 14.38 -23.53
N GLN A 462 11.11 13.60 -22.74
CA GLN A 462 12.23 12.81 -23.23
C GLN A 462 12.05 11.31 -22.95
N LEU A 463 12.37 10.49 -23.95
CA LEU A 463 12.54 9.05 -23.82
C LEU A 463 14.03 8.72 -23.99
N ALA A 464 14.67 8.26 -22.92
CA ALA A 464 16.06 7.82 -22.91
C ALA A 464 16.14 6.28 -22.93
N VAL A 465 16.83 5.73 -23.92
CA VAL A 465 17.25 4.32 -23.96
C VAL A 465 18.70 4.27 -23.50
N LEU A 466 18.91 3.87 -22.25
CA LEU A 466 20.19 3.91 -21.56
C LEU A 466 21.04 2.67 -21.88
N GLN A 467 22.28 2.67 -21.37
CA GLN A 467 23.23 1.57 -21.54
C GLN A 467 22.63 0.23 -21.09
N GLY A 468 22.73 -0.79 -21.93
CA GLY A 468 22.14 -2.11 -21.70
C GLY A 468 20.63 -2.20 -22.01
N GLY A 469 19.98 -1.04 -22.20
CA GLY A 469 18.57 -0.95 -22.55
C GLY A 469 18.29 -1.23 -24.03
N SER A 470 17.09 -1.72 -24.32
CA SER A 470 16.60 -1.91 -25.69
C SER A 470 15.19 -1.41 -25.87
N LEU A 471 14.93 -0.74 -27.00
CA LEU A 471 13.61 -0.38 -27.48
C LEU A 471 13.36 -1.08 -28.82
N ASN A 472 12.34 -1.93 -28.88
CA ASN A 472 11.88 -2.57 -30.10
C ASN A 472 10.39 -2.25 -30.32
N ALA A 473 10.14 -1.43 -31.34
CA ALA A 473 8.78 -1.00 -31.67
C ALA A 473 8.44 -1.28 -33.13
N THR A 474 7.16 -1.46 -33.45
CA THR A 474 6.72 -1.47 -34.85
C THR A 474 6.81 -0.06 -35.43
N ARG A 475 6.25 0.93 -34.74
CA ARG A 475 6.24 2.33 -35.17
C ARG A 475 6.65 3.24 -34.03
N VAL A 476 7.48 4.24 -34.35
CA VAL A 476 7.85 5.32 -33.43
C VAL A 476 7.46 6.65 -34.07
N THR A 477 6.84 7.53 -33.31
CA THR A 477 6.54 8.90 -33.70
C THR A 477 7.04 9.85 -32.64
N VAL A 478 7.87 10.80 -33.03
CA VAL A 478 8.39 11.87 -32.18
C VAL A 478 7.79 13.17 -32.67
N GLY A 479 6.94 13.79 -31.86
CA GLY A 479 6.32 15.09 -32.12
C GLY A 479 7.32 16.23 -31.93
N GLY A 480 6.94 17.45 -32.33
CA GLY A 480 7.86 18.60 -32.33
C GLY A 480 8.46 18.98 -30.97
N ASN A 481 7.80 18.62 -29.87
CA ASN A 481 8.29 18.86 -28.50
C ASN A 481 8.83 17.59 -27.84
N GLY A 482 8.90 16.48 -28.57
CA GLY A 482 9.37 15.19 -28.08
C GLY A 482 10.84 14.97 -28.38
N GLU A 483 11.51 14.26 -27.48
CA GLU A 483 12.91 13.86 -27.63
C GLU A 483 13.05 12.35 -27.43
N VAL A 484 13.87 11.71 -28.26
CA VAL A 484 14.32 10.34 -28.06
C VAL A 484 15.84 10.34 -28.02
N LEU A 485 16.44 9.90 -26.92
CA LEU A 485 17.89 9.78 -26.76
C LEU A 485 18.25 8.30 -26.60
N ALA A 486 19.17 7.79 -27.42
CA ALA A 486 19.76 6.47 -27.21
C ALA A 486 21.21 6.64 -26.75
N GLN A 487 21.46 6.34 -25.48
CA GLN A 487 22.73 6.53 -24.79
C GLN A 487 23.32 5.17 -24.42
N GLY A 488 24.09 4.56 -25.31
CA GLY A 488 24.63 3.21 -25.13
C GLY A 488 23.61 2.08 -25.30
N GLY A 489 22.38 2.39 -25.72
CA GLY A 489 21.27 1.45 -25.88
C GLY A 489 21.06 0.97 -27.31
N VAL A 490 20.05 0.11 -27.51
CA VAL A 490 19.64 -0.39 -28.84
C VAL A 490 18.23 0.08 -29.18
N VAL A 491 18.05 0.70 -30.35
CA VAL A 491 16.74 1.09 -30.86
C VAL A 491 16.44 0.39 -32.17
N LYS A 492 15.32 -0.35 -32.21
CA LYS A 492 14.82 -1.06 -33.38
C LYS A 492 13.40 -0.62 -33.70
N VAL A 493 13.17 -0.17 -34.93
CA VAL A 493 11.85 0.18 -35.46
C VAL A 493 11.56 -0.62 -36.73
N SER A 494 10.68 -1.60 -36.63
CA SER A 494 10.49 -2.60 -37.71
C SER A 494 9.62 -2.12 -38.87
N ASN A 495 8.88 -1.01 -38.71
CA ASN A 495 8.09 -0.41 -39.78
C ASN A 495 8.58 1.01 -40.10
N ARG A 496 8.38 1.97 -39.20
CA ARG A 496 8.69 3.37 -39.50
C ARG A 496 8.96 4.20 -38.25
N LEU A 497 10.05 4.96 -38.29
CA LEU A 497 10.30 6.10 -37.42
C LEU A 497 9.86 7.38 -38.15
N MET A 498 8.99 8.16 -37.51
CA MET A 498 8.61 9.51 -37.94
C MET A 498 9.11 10.52 -36.91
N LEU A 499 10.00 11.41 -37.33
CA LEU A 499 10.70 12.36 -36.47
C LEU A 499 10.30 13.80 -36.83
N GLN A 500 9.60 14.48 -35.93
CA GLN A 500 9.30 15.91 -36.00
C GLN A 500 9.99 16.72 -34.89
N GLY A 501 10.50 16.06 -33.85
CA GLY A 501 11.31 16.66 -32.79
C GLY A 501 12.76 16.19 -32.86
N HIS A 502 13.35 15.86 -31.71
CA HIS A 502 14.75 15.49 -31.61
C HIS A 502 14.97 13.97 -31.53
N TYR A 503 15.98 13.48 -32.24
CA TYR A 503 16.55 12.15 -32.04
C TYR A 503 18.05 12.24 -31.76
N GLY A 504 18.49 11.74 -30.60
CA GLY A 504 19.87 11.71 -30.16
C GLY A 504 20.45 10.30 -30.12
N GLY A 505 21.71 10.13 -30.54
CA GLY A 505 22.54 8.94 -30.36
C GLY A 505 23.84 9.27 -29.66
N GLU A 506 24.28 8.40 -28.74
CA GLU A 506 25.62 8.43 -28.15
C GLU A 506 26.05 7.01 -27.77
N GLY A 507 26.92 6.39 -28.58
CA GLY A 507 27.39 5.01 -28.40
C GLY A 507 26.31 3.94 -28.56
N ALA A 508 25.25 4.23 -29.31
CA ALA A 508 24.06 3.41 -29.49
C ALA A 508 24.00 2.71 -30.87
N THR A 509 23.13 1.72 -30.98
CA THR A 509 22.82 1.04 -32.25
C THR A 509 21.40 1.31 -32.68
N HIS A 510 21.22 1.74 -33.93
CA HIS A 510 19.93 2.15 -34.47
C HIS A 510 19.59 1.29 -35.69
N THR A 511 18.42 0.66 -35.69
CA THR A 511 17.93 -0.15 -36.81
C THR A 511 16.51 0.24 -37.16
N PHE A 512 16.31 0.76 -38.36
CA PHE A 512 15.01 1.20 -38.86
C PHE A 512 14.66 0.48 -40.16
N LYS A 513 13.36 0.24 -40.37
CA LYS A 513 12.87 -0.02 -41.72
C LYS A 513 12.83 1.31 -42.48
N ASP A 514 11.83 2.16 -42.22
CA ASP A 514 11.83 3.52 -42.77
C ASP A 514 12.25 4.53 -41.70
N PHE A 515 13.13 5.45 -42.08
CA PHE A 515 13.55 6.58 -41.26
C PHE A 515 13.11 7.89 -41.94
N VAL A 516 12.09 8.53 -41.37
CA VAL A 516 11.49 9.75 -41.91
C VAL A 516 11.72 10.90 -40.95
N VAL A 517 12.39 11.95 -41.41
CA VAL A 517 12.59 13.20 -40.70
C VAL A 517 11.76 14.29 -41.37
N GLY A 518 10.80 14.86 -40.64
CA GLY A 518 9.98 15.97 -41.10
C GLY A 518 10.65 17.33 -40.93
N ALA A 519 9.96 18.39 -41.36
CA ALA A 519 10.49 19.75 -41.44
C ALA A 519 11.08 20.29 -40.13
N SER A 520 10.48 19.96 -38.99
CA SER A 520 10.97 20.39 -37.68
C SER A 520 11.88 19.38 -37.00
N GLY A 521 12.12 18.20 -37.59
CA GLY A 521 12.90 17.15 -36.95
C GLY A 521 14.42 17.31 -37.16
N TRP A 522 15.23 16.89 -36.21
CA TRP A 522 16.70 16.87 -36.34
C TRP A 522 17.33 15.71 -35.59
N VAL A 523 18.55 15.35 -36.01
CA VAL A 523 19.33 14.26 -35.45
C VAL A 523 20.64 14.79 -34.91
N THR A 524 21.02 14.32 -33.72
CA THR A 524 22.38 14.49 -33.18
C THR A 524 22.96 13.12 -32.86
N ALA A 525 24.11 12.78 -33.40
CA ALA A 525 24.73 11.49 -33.16
C ALA A 525 26.26 11.58 -33.26
N GLY A 526 26.94 10.90 -32.34
CA GLY A 526 28.40 10.75 -32.34
C GLY A 526 28.83 9.61 -33.26
N ALA A 527 29.80 8.79 -32.84
CA ALA A 527 30.27 7.58 -33.54
C ALA A 527 29.24 6.43 -33.66
N ASP A 528 27.96 6.75 -33.81
CA ASP A 528 26.82 5.85 -33.87
C ASP A 528 26.58 5.30 -35.28
N SER A 529 25.90 4.15 -35.36
CA SER A 529 25.52 3.53 -36.62
C SER A 529 24.00 3.46 -36.79
N PHE A 530 23.53 4.08 -37.87
CA PHE A 530 22.14 4.11 -38.30
C PHE A 530 21.94 3.14 -39.47
N THR A 531 21.39 1.96 -39.19
CA THR A 531 21.05 0.98 -40.23
C THR A 531 19.61 1.14 -40.65
N VAL A 532 19.39 1.47 -41.93
CA VAL A 532 18.07 1.65 -42.54
C VAL A 532 17.89 0.61 -43.64
N SER A 533 16.82 -0.19 -43.53
CA SER A 533 16.52 -1.28 -44.49
C SER A 533 15.44 -0.92 -45.52
N GLY A 534 14.77 0.21 -45.35
CA GLY A 534 13.77 0.79 -46.24
C GLY A 534 14.20 2.20 -46.68
N ASN A 535 13.32 3.18 -46.58
CA ASN A 535 13.58 4.53 -47.08
C ASN A 535 14.24 5.44 -46.03
N PHE A 536 15.12 6.34 -46.46
CA PHE A 536 15.56 7.49 -45.67
C PHE A 536 15.00 8.77 -46.29
N LEU A 537 14.03 9.37 -45.62
CA LEU A 537 13.34 10.56 -46.11
C LEU A 537 13.66 11.73 -45.20
N ASN A 538 14.64 12.56 -45.56
CA ASN A 538 14.96 13.76 -44.80
C ASN A 538 14.34 15.00 -45.46
N GLY A 539 13.31 15.55 -44.82
CA GLY A 539 12.71 16.83 -45.18
C GLY A 539 12.93 17.92 -44.14
N SER A 540 13.93 17.76 -43.27
CA SER A 540 14.26 18.72 -42.22
C SER A 540 14.61 20.11 -42.77
N LEU A 541 14.27 21.13 -42.00
CA LEU A 541 14.73 22.52 -42.20
C LEU A 541 15.72 22.93 -41.08
N GLN A 542 16.13 22.00 -40.23
CA GLN A 542 16.91 22.23 -39.00
C GLN A 542 18.40 21.94 -39.19
N SER A 543 19.02 22.44 -40.25
CA SER A 543 20.45 22.18 -40.52
C SER A 543 21.38 22.68 -39.41
N GLY A 544 21.02 23.78 -38.72
CA GLY A 544 21.81 24.33 -37.62
C GLY A 544 21.75 23.55 -36.31
N ALA A 545 20.78 22.65 -36.14
CA ALA A 545 20.66 21.76 -34.98
C ALA A 545 21.06 20.32 -35.31
N TRP A 546 21.40 20.05 -36.58
CA TRP A 546 21.75 18.73 -37.08
C TRP A 546 23.24 18.47 -36.88
N HIS A 547 23.58 17.37 -36.21
CA HIS A 547 24.97 16.99 -35.93
C HIS A 547 25.16 15.48 -36.12
N THR A 548 25.66 15.06 -37.27
CA THR A 548 25.95 13.63 -37.57
C THR A 548 27.32 13.44 -38.22
N ASP A 549 28.23 14.38 -37.95
CA ASP A 549 29.58 14.47 -38.48
C ASP A 549 30.52 13.34 -38.02
N GLU A 550 30.13 12.62 -36.98
CA GLU A 550 30.79 11.38 -36.51
C GLU A 550 29.97 10.11 -36.77
N ALA A 551 28.72 10.25 -37.23
CA ALA A 551 27.79 9.13 -37.37
C ALA A 551 27.80 8.51 -38.77
N SER A 552 27.43 7.22 -38.82
CA SER A 552 27.36 6.44 -40.06
C SER A 552 25.91 6.13 -40.44
N LEU A 553 25.50 6.50 -41.65
CA LEU A 553 24.21 6.10 -42.25
C LEU A 553 24.42 4.91 -43.17
N ARG A 554 23.76 3.79 -42.91
CA ARG A 554 23.91 2.54 -43.65
C ARG A 554 22.59 2.11 -44.26
N LEU A 555 22.48 2.15 -45.59
CA LEU A 555 21.28 1.78 -46.35
C LEU A 555 21.45 0.36 -46.91
N LEU A 556 21.13 -0.65 -46.09
CA LEU A 556 21.47 -2.06 -46.36
C LEU A 556 20.28 -2.90 -46.84
N GLY A 557 19.17 -2.27 -47.19
CA GLY A 557 18.00 -2.95 -47.74
C GLY A 557 18.20 -3.47 -49.17
N ARG A 558 17.27 -4.32 -49.62
CA ARG A 558 17.16 -4.74 -51.02
C ARG A 558 16.00 -4.02 -51.70
N GLY A 559 16.11 -3.84 -53.01
CA GLY A 559 15.07 -3.22 -53.83
C GLY A 559 15.29 -1.71 -53.99
N THR A 560 14.23 -0.99 -54.37
CA THR A 560 14.31 0.46 -54.59
C THR A 560 14.10 1.21 -53.27
N HIS A 561 15.06 2.08 -52.94
CA HIS A 561 15.07 2.96 -51.78
C HIS A 561 14.94 4.41 -52.22
N GLN A 562 14.08 5.15 -51.54
CA GLN A 562 14.05 6.61 -51.65
C GLN A 562 15.04 7.21 -50.64
N LEU A 563 15.83 8.15 -51.15
CA LEU A 563 16.77 8.94 -50.38
C LEU A 563 16.45 10.43 -50.58
N SER A 564 15.66 11.01 -49.68
CA SER A 564 15.28 12.43 -49.80
C SER A 564 16.33 13.33 -49.14
N LEU A 565 16.77 14.35 -49.86
CA LEU A 565 17.88 15.23 -49.48
C LEU A 565 17.37 16.60 -49.07
N ALA A 566 17.58 16.98 -47.82
CA ALA A 566 17.19 18.30 -47.30
C ALA A 566 18.27 19.38 -47.47
N GLY A 567 19.49 18.99 -47.86
CA GLY A 567 20.63 19.90 -47.91
C GLY A 567 20.65 20.76 -49.16
N ALA A 568 21.15 22.00 -49.03
CA ALA A 568 21.42 22.83 -50.20
C ALA A 568 22.68 22.34 -50.94
N ASP A 569 22.66 22.37 -52.26
CA ASP A 569 23.87 22.18 -53.07
C ASP A 569 24.76 23.44 -52.99
N LEU A 570 25.77 23.37 -52.11
CA LEU A 570 26.77 24.43 -51.89
C LEU A 570 28.09 24.14 -52.64
N GLY A 571 28.06 23.19 -53.59
CA GLY A 571 29.23 22.76 -54.33
C GLY A 571 30.24 21.97 -53.48
N ALA A 572 31.37 21.66 -54.11
CA ALA A 572 32.47 20.89 -53.52
C ALA A 572 33.34 21.76 -52.59
N THR A 573 32.78 22.28 -51.50
CA THR A 573 33.48 23.09 -50.50
C THR A 573 33.44 22.46 -49.12
N ARG A 574 34.51 22.58 -48.32
CA ARG A 574 34.51 22.07 -46.93
C ARG A 574 33.54 22.79 -46.01
N GLY A 575 33.30 24.09 -46.25
CA GLY A 575 32.32 24.86 -45.47
C GLY A 575 30.90 24.31 -45.55
N ALA A 576 30.58 23.57 -46.62
CA ALA A 576 29.28 22.94 -46.80
C ALA A 576 29.00 21.80 -45.82
N TYR A 577 30.00 21.26 -45.11
CA TYR A 577 29.78 20.24 -44.09
C TYR A 577 29.27 20.81 -42.75
N LEU A 578 29.61 22.06 -42.44
CA LEU A 578 29.34 22.67 -41.13
C LEU A 578 27.96 23.32 -41.02
N ASN A 579 27.32 23.66 -42.16
CA ASN A 579 26.03 24.37 -42.21
C ASN A 579 25.02 23.65 -43.10
N ASN A 580 25.05 22.32 -43.11
CA ASN A 580 24.20 21.50 -43.96
C ASN A 580 23.93 20.14 -43.31
N PHE A 581 23.16 19.29 -44.00
CA PHE A 581 22.92 17.91 -43.58
C PHE A 581 24.06 17.02 -44.05
N ALA A 582 25.04 16.80 -43.17
CA ALA A 582 26.24 16.01 -43.45
C ALA A 582 26.34 14.78 -42.55
N TRP A 583 26.83 13.67 -43.10
CA TRP A 583 27.12 12.43 -42.37
C TRP A 583 28.61 12.11 -42.39
N SER A 584 29.15 11.50 -41.34
CA SER A 584 30.54 11.02 -41.34
C SER A 584 30.75 9.94 -42.39
N GLU A 585 29.82 9.01 -42.48
CA GLU A 585 29.87 7.89 -43.43
C GLU A 585 28.49 7.63 -44.03
N LEU A 586 28.47 7.33 -45.33
CA LEU A 586 27.33 6.71 -46.00
C LEU A 586 27.74 5.37 -46.61
N VAL A 587 27.03 4.31 -46.24
CA VAL A 587 27.19 2.96 -46.78
C VAL A 587 25.96 2.58 -47.59
N LEU A 588 26.17 2.16 -48.84
CA LEU A 588 25.12 1.64 -49.72
C LEU A 588 25.27 0.13 -49.92
N GLY A 589 24.26 -0.63 -49.55
CA GLY A 589 24.24 -2.09 -49.69
C GLY A 589 24.16 -2.57 -51.14
N ALA A 590 24.88 -3.64 -51.47
CA ALA A 590 25.07 -4.12 -52.85
C ALA A 590 23.78 -4.51 -53.60
N GLY A 591 22.66 -4.70 -52.90
CA GLY A 591 21.37 -5.10 -53.46
C GLY A 591 20.34 -3.97 -53.59
N GLY A 592 20.71 -2.73 -53.30
CA GLY A 592 19.83 -1.57 -53.36
C GLY A 592 19.86 -0.84 -54.70
N GLN A 593 18.73 -0.26 -55.10
CA GLN A 593 18.63 0.83 -56.08
C GLN A 593 18.22 2.09 -55.35
N TYR A 594 18.84 3.23 -55.63
CA TYR A 594 18.66 4.45 -54.84
C TYR A 594 18.10 5.57 -55.72
N VAL A 595 16.92 6.07 -55.37
CA VAL A 595 16.30 7.23 -56.02
C VAL A 595 16.44 8.41 -55.09
N LEU A 596 17.27 9.38 -55.50
CA LEU A 596 17.44 10.61 -54.73
C LEU A 596 16.37 11.61 -55.15
N THR A 597 15.73 12.20 -54.17
CA THR A 597 14.72 13.24 -54.39
C THR A 597 15.09 14.48 -53.59
N ASP A 598 14.57 15.63 -54.01
CA ASP A 598 14.54 16.80 -53.13
C ASP A 598 13.66 16.46 -51.93
N GLY A 599 14.15 16.76 -50.73
CA GLY A 599 13.51 16.39 -49.48
C GLY A 599 12.63 17.46 -48.87
N ASN A 600 12.81 18.71 -49.28
CA ASN A 600 12.05 19.83 -48.73
C ASN A 600 11.62 20.81 -49.83
N SER A 601 11.03 21.93 -49.44
CA SER A 601 10.55 22.94 -50.38
C SER A 601 11.65 23.84 -50.95
N VAL A 602 12.91 23.66 -50.52
CA VAL A 602 14.07 24.44 -50.98
C VAL A 602 14.73 23.67 -52.10
N SER A 603 14.51 24.12 -53.33
CA SER A 603 15.07 23.47 -54.52
C SER A 603 16.59 23.36 -54.45
N GLY A 604 17.11 22.19 -54.81
CA GLY A 604 18.54 21.97 -55.01
C GLY A 604 19.17 21.07 -53.95
N GLY A 605 18.48 19.98 -53.62
CA GLY A 605 18.97 18.92 -52.72
C GLY A 605 20.42 18.48 -53.02
N ALA A 606 21.24 18.34 -51.98
CA ALA A 606 22.54 17.67 -52.03
C ALA A 606 22.83 16.95 -50.71
N LEU A 607 23.74 15.99 -50.76
CA LEU A 607 24.21 15.25 -49.59
C LEU A 607 25.73 15.37 -49.44
N TYR A 608 26.18 15.65 -48.22
CA TYR A 608 27.59 15.72 -47.87
C TYR A 608 27.96 14.55 -46.97
N VAL A 609 29.01 13.82 -47.33
CA VAL A 609 29.45 12.63 -46.59
C VAL A 609 30.97 12.66 -46.42
N GLY A 610 31.50 12.28 -45.26
CA GLY A 610 32.94 12.12 -45.10
C GLY A 610 33.43 10.95 -45.95
N ARG A 611 33.09 9.73 -45.53
CA ARG A 611 33.37 8.46 -46.21
C ARG A 611 32.16 7.97 -47.00
N PHE A 612 32.39 7.49 -48.23
CA PHE A 612 31.35 6.91 -49.08
C PHE A 612 31.72 5.48 -49.46
N GLN A 613 30.94 4.51 -48.98
CA GLN A 613 31.20 3.10 -49.16
C GLN A 613 30.13 2.42 -50.02
N LEU A 614 30.60 1.74 -51.07
CA LEU A 614 29.78 0.95 -51.98
C LEU A 614 30.06 -0.54 -51.74
N GLU A 615 29.14 -1.26 -51.10
CA GLU A 615 29.32 -2.70 -50.86
C GLU A 615 29.33 -3.51 -52.17
N GLY A 616 28.70 -2.99 -53.24
CA GLY A 616 28.75 -3.56 -54.59
C GLY A 616 29.92 -3.05 -55.46
N GLY A 617 30.84 -2.27 -54.88
CA GLY A 617 31.93 -1.61 -55.59
C GLY A 617 31.46 -0.49 -56.54
N LEU A 618 32.39 0.07 -57.33
CA LEU A 618 32.14 1.23 -58.21
C LEU A 618 30.98 1.04 -59.20
N SER A 619 30.74 -0.20 -59.66
CA SER A 619 29.63 -0.50 -60.57
C SER A 619 28.25 -0.17 -59.97
N GLN A 620 28.15 -0.13 -58.63
CA GLN A 620 26.93 0.21 -57.90
C GLN A 620 26.50 1.67 -58.13
N LEU A 621 27.37 2.57 -58.58
CA LEU A 621 26.98 3.95 -58.92
C LEU A 621 25.92 4.01 -60.03
N ALA A 622 25.87 2.99 -60.91
CA ALA A 622 24.82 2.85 -61.91
C ALA A 622 23.43 2.53 -61.30
N SER A 623 23.37 2.10 -60.04
CA SER A 623 22.12 1.84 -59.30
C SER A 623 21.51 3.09 -58.64
N ILE A 624 22.21 4.23 -58.72
CA ILE A 624 21.75 5.52 -58.22
C ILE A 624 21.09 6.28 -59.36
N ASN A 625 19.85 6.75 -59.14
CA ASN A 625 19.07 7.54 -60.08
C ASN A 625 18.74 8.88 -59.43
N SER A 626 19.34 9.96 -59.93
CA SER A 626 19.30 11.26 -59.26
C SER A 626 19.67 12.40 -60.21
N PRO A 627 18.96 13.55 -60.17
CA PRO A 627 19.48 14.83 -60.65
C PRO A 627 20.35 15.57 -59.63
N PHE A 628 20.39 15.10 -58.39
CA PHE A 628 21.08 15.71 -57.25
C PHE A 628 22.46 15.09 -57.01
N ASN A 629 23.37 15.89 -56.44
CA ASN A 629 24.76 15.49 -56.21
C ASN A 629 24.99 14.92 -54.80
N ILE A 630 25.97 14.02 -54.68
CA ILE A 630 26.57 13.61 -53.40
C ILE A 630 28.02 14.06 -53.39
N TYR A 631 28.43 14.74 -52.33
CA TYR A 631 29.80 15.21 -52.13
C TYR A 631 30.50 14.35 -51.09
N TYR A 632 31.73 13.91 -51.38
CA TYR A 632 32.53 13.10 -50.46
C TYR A 632 33.90 13.73 -50.14
N ASP A 633 34.44 13.53 -48.94
CA ASP A 633 35.80 14.00 -48.60
C ASP A 633 36.84 13.08 -49.25
N ALA A 634 37.55 13.56 -50.27
CA ALA A 634 38.56 12.78 -50.97
C ALA A 634 39.76 12.38 -50.10
N SER A 635 39.97 13.07 -48.98
CA SER A 635 41.04 12.82 -48.01
C SER A 635 40.64 11.88 -46.88
N ALA A 636 39.34 11.53 -46.76
CA ALA A 636 38.88 10.60 -45.73
C ALA A 636 39.38 9.17 -46.01
N ALA A 637 39.90 8.52 -44.97
CA ALA A 637 40.35 7.14 -45.04
C ALA A 637 39.19 6.22 -45.50
N GLY A 638 39.46 5.32 -46.44
CA GLY A 638 38.47 4.44 -47.05
C GLY A 638 37.87 4.96 -48.36
N ASN A 639 38.17 6.20 -48.78
CA ASN A 639 37.78 6.75 -50.08
C ASN A 639 38.90 6.65 -51.15
N GLU A 640 40.02 5.99 -50.86
CA GLU A 640 41.19 5.92 -51.77
C GLU A 640 40.83 5.30 -53.12
N TYR A 641 39.90 4.32 -53.10
CA TYR A 641 39.40 3.66 -54.31
C TYR A 641 38.62 4.59 -55.25
N LEU A 642 38.16 5.75 -54.75
CA LEU A 642 37.48 6.77 -55.53
C LEU A 642 38.47 7.75 -56.19
N GLY A 643 39.77 7.69 -55.86
CA GLY A 643 40.83 8.44 -56.54
C GLY A 643 40.64 9.96 -56.64
N GLY A 644 39.84 10.56 -55.74
CA GLY A 644 39.45 11.98 -55.81
C GLY A 644 38.70 12.39 -57.08
N GLN A 645 38.05 11.45 -57.77
CA GLN A 645 37.37 11.69 -59.04
C GLN A 645 35.89 12.09 -58.87
N SER A 646 35.25 12.49 -59.97
CA SER A 646 33.80 12.70 -60.02
C SER A 646 33.13 11.68 -60.92
N TYR A 647 32.17 10.93 -60.37
CA TYR A 647 31.49 9.84 -61.04
C TYR A 647 30.04 10.19 -61.37
N ALA A 648 29.58 9.85 -62.57
CA ALA A 648 28.17 10.00 -62.93
C ALA A 648 27.33 8.90 -62.27
N PHE A 649 26.11 9.25 -61.88
CA PHE A 649 25.09 8.27 -61.51
C PHE A 649 24.47 7.61 -62.75
N GLY A 650 23.72 6.52 -62.54
CA GLY A 650 23.13 5.74 -63.62
C GLY A 650 22.20 6.56 -64.51
N THR A 651 21.28 7.32 -63.90
CA THR A 651 20.37 8.23 -64.61
C THR A 651 20.09 9.50 -63.80
N GLY A 652 19.57 10.55 -64.44
CA GLY A 652 19.07 11.77 -63.79
C GLY A 652 20.01 12.99 -63.84
N GLY A 653 21.31 12.81 -64.09
CA GLY A 653 22.27 13.90 -64.29
C GLY A 653 23.12 14.28 -63.07
N GLY A 654 22.80 13.75 -61.89
CA GLY A 654 23.58 13.93 -60.67
C GLY A 654 24.89 13.11 -60.65
N ARG A 655 25.79 13.48 -59.73
CA ARG A 655 27.13 12.90 -59.64
C ARG A 655 27.57 12.67 -58.19
N LEU A 656 28.50 11.73 -58.00
CA LEU A 656 29.36 11.65 -56.82
C LEU A 656 30.58 12.53 -57.08
N ILE A 657 30.81 13.56 -56.27
CA ILE A 657 31.83 14.60 -56.51
C ILE A 657 32.80 14.67 -55.32
N ALA A 658 34.10 14.64 -55.62
CA ALA A 658 35.15 14.80 -54.64
C ALA A 658 35.21 16.24 -54.10
N VAL A 659 35.26 16.38 -52.78
CA VAL A 659 35.64 17.61 -52.10
C VAL A 659 37.13 17.53 -51.80
N SER A 660 37.92 18.30 -52.53
CA SER A 660 39.38 18.34 -52.37
C SER A 660 39.78 19.01 -51.06
N ALA A 661 40.81 18.47 -50.40
CA ALA A 661 41.49 19.16 -49.31
C ALA A 661 42.03 20.52 -49.80
N PRO A 662 42.09 21.57 -48.94
CA PRO A 662 42.81 22.78 -49.31
C PRO A 662 44.23 22.39 -49.70
N ALA A 663 44.72 22.93 -50.82
CA ALA A 663 46.13 22.80 -51.17
C ALA A 663 46.93 23.27 -49.96
N LEU A 664 47.78 22.39 -49.41
CA LEU A 664 48.74 22.81 -48.39
C LEU A 664 49.47 24.04 -48.98
N PRO A 665 49.52 25.18 -48.26
CA PRO A 665 50.32 26.29 -48.74
C PRO A 665 51.72 25.73 -48.96
N GLN A 666 52.21 25.82 -50.20
CA GLN A 666 53.57 25.44 -50.54
C GLN A 666 54.47 26.13 -49.53
N ALA A 667 55.29 25.35 -48.83
CA ALA A 667 56.24 25.87 -47.87
C ALA A 667 57.17 26.85 -48.59
N SER A 668 56.86 28.14 -48.49
CA SER A 668 57.80 29.21 -48.76
C SER A 668 58.90 29.06 -47.73
N ILE A 669 60.02 28.48 -48.17
CA ILE A 669 61.27 28.40 -47.43
C ILE A 669 61.72 29.83 -47.18
N MET A 670 61.28 30.43 -46.07
CA MET A 670 61.93 31.59 -45.48
C MET A 670 62.58 31.12 -44.19
N GLY A 671 63.90 30.90 -44.29
CA GLY A 671 64.74 30.65 -43.13
C GLY A 671 64.69 31.83 -42.18
N MET A 672 64.23 31.59 -40.97
CA MET A 672 64.61 32.37 -39.81
C MET A 672 64.88 31.41 -38.65
N SER A 673 66.13 31.44 -38.19
CA SER A 673 66.54 30.80 -36.95
C SER A 673 65.98 31.58 -35.77
N ALA A 674 65.29 30.91 -34.85
CA ALA A 674 65.07 31.41 -33.49
C ALA A 674 64.87 30.20 -32.55
N GLY A 675 65.56 30.24 -31.42
CA GLY A 675 65.81 29.12 -30.52
C GLY A 675 64.62 28.61 -29.69
N PRO A 676 64.89 27.63 -28.81
CA PRO A 676 63.85 26.92 -28.07
C PRO A 676 63.34 27.77 -26.90
N THR A 677 62.10 28.25 -27.01
CA THR A 677 61.35 28.77 -25.87
C THR A 677 60.27 27.75 -25.49
N ALA A 678 60.51 27.10 -24.36
CA ALA A 678 59.51 26.30 -23.66
C ALA A 678 58.36 27.21 -23.20
N VAL A 679 57.13 26.80 -23.49
CA VAL A 679 55.88 27.39 -22.98
C VAL A 679 54.92 26.23 -22.65
N PRO A 680 54.15 26.33 -21.55
CA PRO A 680 53.89 25.25 -20.60
C PRO A 680 52.65 24.42 -20.90
N GLU A 681 52.60 23.26 -20.24
CA GLU A 681 51.43 22.38 -20.15
C GLU A 681 50.13 23.14 -19.82
N PRO A 682 49.01 22.85 -20.51
CA PRO A 682 47.70 23.23 -19.99
C PRO A 682 47.37 22.35 -18.77
N SER A 683 47.54 22.99 -17.61
CA SER A 683 46.91 22.76 -16.32
C SER A 683 45.74 21.76 -16.28
N ALA A 684 45.92 20.72 -15.48
CA ALA A 684 44.90 19.77 -15.01
C ALA A 684 43.83 20.44 -14.10
N VAL A 685 42.99 21.31 -14.65
CA VAL A 685 41.87 21.91 -13.94
C VAL A 685 40.62 21.90 -14.82
N LEU A 686 39.93 20.76 -14.87
CA LEU A 686 38.47 20.64 -15.12
C LEU A 686 37.99 19.18 -15.01
N LEU A 687 38.48 18.45 -14.00
CA LEU A 687 38.06 17.08 -13.73
C LEU A 687 37.82 16.86 -12.23
N THR A 688 37.04 17.76 -11.60
CA THR A 688 36.68 17.66 -10.16
C THR A 688 35.27 18.14 -9.81
N LEU A 689 34.38 18.43 -10.78
CA LEU A 689 33.03 18.96 -10.47
C LEU A 689 31.85 17.97 -10.64
N SER A 690 32.07 16.76 -11.16
CA SER A 690 31.02 15.72 -11.23
C SER A 690 31.11 14.68 -10.10
N GLY A 691 32.26 14.54 -9.42
CA GLY A 691 32.44 13.61 -8.30
C GLY A 691 31.92 14.10 -6.93
N ALA A 692 31.68 15.41 -6.77
CA ALA A 692 31.27 15.99 -5.49
C ALA A 692 29.76 15.89 -5.20
N LEU A 693 28.92 15.78 -6.24
CA LEU A 693 27.46 15.69 -6.09
C LEU A 693 26.99 14.29 -5.65
N VAL A 694 27.68 13.22 -6.06
CA VAL A 694 27.38 11.84 -5.65
C VAL A 694 27.81 11.56 -4.21
N LEU A 695 28.89 12.20 -3.73
CA LEU A 695 29.35 12.10 -2.34
C LEU A 695 28.50 12.91 -1.34
N TRP A 696 27.82 13.97 -1.78
CA TRP A 696 26.94 14.75 -0.89
C TRP A 696 25.60 14.05 -0.62
N TRP A 697 25.09 13.24 -1.56
CA TRP A 697 23.87 12.45 -1.36
C TRP A 697 24.08 11.18 -0.52
N SER A 698 25.26 10.54 -0.60
CA SER A 698 25.55 9.34 0.21
C SER A 698 25.76 9.63 1.71
N ARG A 699 26.14 10.87 2.08
CA ARG A 699 26.27 11.27 3.49
C ARG A 699 24.94 11.61 4.17
N LYS A 700 23.92 12.06 3.43
CA LYS A 700 22.61 12.39 4.02
C LYS A 700 21.77 11.13 4.33
N ALA A 701 22.01 10.02 3.63
CA ALA A 701 21.35 8.74 3.90
C ALA A 701 21.89 8.01 5.15
N ARG A 702 23.11 8.34 5.63
CA ARG A 702 23.70 7.72 6.84
C ARG A 702 23.38 8.47 8.14
N SER A 703 22.85 9.69 8.09
CA SER A 703 22.40 10.42 9.30
C SER A 703 20.92 10.21 9.67
N ALA A 704 20.19 9.38 8.93
CA ALA A 704 18.81 8.96 9.28
C ALA A 704 18.75 7.58 9.98
N LYS A 705 19.92 7.01 10.34
CA LYS A 705 20.06 5.87 11.24
C LYS A 705 21.14 6.18 12.28
N ALA A 706 20.82 7.09 13.18
CA ALA A 706 21.42 7.26 14.50
C ALA A 706 20.32 7.70 15.46
#